data_AF-A0A8X8Y772-F1
#
_entry.id   AF-A0A8X8Y772-F1
#
_cell.length_a   1.000
_cell.length_b   1.000
_cell.length_c   1.000
_cell.angle_alpha   90.00
_cell.angle_beta   90.00
_cell.angle_gamma   90.00
#
_symmetry.space_group_name_H-M   'P 1'
#
loop_
_entity.id
_entity.type
_entity.pdbx_description
1 polymer ?
#
loop_
_entity_poly.entity_id
_entity_poly.type
_entity_poly.pdbx_seq_one_letter_code
_entity_poly.pdbx_strand_id
1 'polypeptide(L)'
;MPIYNIRGINVDFPYEAYDCQLVYMERVIESLQNKSNALLESPTGTGKTLCLLCATLAWRRSFGEFSRGRSDKSSIREILSQSVDEDIPQSQSSQFPTIVYTSRTHSQIKQVVKELKRSNYRPKMVVLGSREQLCIHDQVSLLRGKAQTNACRALCKKLTKRFCPHFSGAAEFVKKNPGIGEDPIDIEDLVNIGRSSGSCPYYLSREIHKDVDILFAPYNYLIDRGNRKSLKIDWKKCILIFDEAHNLESLCAEAASFDLPSSLLTACISEAKNCIDLSVARRDTSNDKTYSPDDFAILRALLLKLEKRIAEVPIESKELGFTKDGPYIYQLLSELNITQKTADMLTGIIEKACILLQEGENVTGGGGTHKTNSSVFRLESIGDIFGLIFKDNSTAHAQYYRFHVQEVEASSDDSFKGKTSRTLSWWCFNPGIAMEEFTKLGVRSIILTSGTLSPMDSFAEELKLEFPVRLENPHVISGNQIWAGVAPVGPSGYSFNSSYRNRGSIEYKSELGNAIVNFARIVPDGLLVFFPSYYLLEQCISCWKTMGQQNLSNSTTIWERICKHKLPVVEPRQSSLFPLAIDDYMTKLKEVNIGAVFFAVCRGKVSEGLDFADHAGRAVVITGLPFATLTDPKVRLKREYLDQHVHSRKSINKGQGLTGEEWYSQQTLRAINQAIGRVIRHRHDYGAIILCDERFSHFNRQSQISSWIRPHVKCHSKFGDVVYTLTRFFRDIKTYRPPKLEFVQNDNQEPARVSQSSPLSLDKINLEKLQTAFNPTSSLDSSSTAEKVKRGGISIHTREILPANRSTLASGKLLRDLKMKSSSVLSSSGKESLAIDGRSKQDFNETAVDLATPILLKKQKLLITGPTQSTHEEKSNHFSNMVKKEHLQFPENVRDLNPQETEVLVGESTVKPDIRMIFRDVKPDIAKHKDAVSETVSKNSIETKGSAFLVEVREKLTDSEYKEFVGSMKALKSNTMKISHALQSIARLFCLPDRLSLLHRCTKLVLDDNRARNHRLTVVHVTTFLVLASPSADSLCKALGHHGFYEAKLAAPVKLFQRRVQVAEKERTRGRDSSRGF
;
A
#
# COMPACT_ATOMS: atom_id res chain seq x y z
N MET A 1 3.34 10.56 -39.47
CA MET A 1 2.81 9.38 -38.75
C MET A 1 2.27 8.43 -39.80
N PRO A 2 2.70 7.16 -39.84
CA PRO A 2 2.07 6.14 -40.68
C PRO A 2 0.62 5.89 -40.27
N ILE A 3 -0.17 5.38 -41.21
CA ILE A 3 -1.57 5.00 -41.03
C ILE A 3 -1.68 3.52 -41.39
N TYR A 4 -2.23 2.71 -40.49
CA TYR A 4 -2.44 1.28 -40.71
C TYR A 4 -3.92 0.97 -40.81
N ASN A 5 -4.36 0.37 -41.92
CA ASN A 5 -5.72 -0.16 -42.03
C ASN A 5 -5.79 -1.52 -41.32
N ILE A 6 -6.44 -1.55 -40.16
CA ILE A 6 -6.55 -2.73 -39.30
C ILE A 6 -8.04 -3.06 -39.15
N ARG A 7 -8.47 -4.21 -39.70
CA ARG A 7 -9.87 -4.67 -39.73
C ARG A 7 -10.86 -3.62 -40.28
N GLY A 8 -10.45 -2.84 -41.28
CA GLY A 8 -11.26 -1.77 -41.87
C GLY A 8 -11.22 -0.43 -41.13
N ILE A 9 -10.42 -0.32 -40.06
CA ILE A 9 -10.21 0.92 -39.29
C ILE A 9 -8.84 1.51 -39.64
N ASN A 10 -8.80 2.76 -40.10
CA ASN A 10 -7.55 3.48 -40.30
C ASN A 10 -7.00 3.98 -38.95
N VAL A 11 -5.90 3.39 -38.51
CA VAL A 11 -5.21 3.74 -37.26
C VAL A 11 -4.00 4.63 -37.58
N ASP A 12 -4.14 5.93 -37.32
CA ASP A 12 -2.99 6.84 -37.21
C ASP A 12 -2.10 6.36 -36.06
N PHE A 13 -0.81 6.10 -36.30
CA PHE A 13 0.12 5.66 -35.25
C PHE A 13 1.40 6.53 -35.23
N PRO A 14 1.93 6.96 -34.07
CA PRO A 14 3.02 7.95 -34.04
C PRO A 14 4.36 7.52 -34.64
N TYR A 15 4.60 6.21 -34.72
CA TYR A 15 5.87 5.61 -35.13
C TYR A 15 5.65 4.50 -36.17
N GLU A 16 6.72 3.94 -36.72
CA GLU A 16 6.64 2.65 -37.39
C GLU A 16 6.24 1.57 -36.37
N ALA A 17 5.23 0.77 -36.70
CA ALA A 17 4.67 -0.22 -35.79
C ALA A 17 5.41 -1.56 -35.94
N TYR A 18 5.70 -2.23 -34.83
CA TYR A 18 6.21 -3.61 -34.85
C TYR A 18 5.07 -4.60 -35.11
N ASP A 19 5.38 -5.80 -35.63
CA ASP A 19 4.36 -6.82 -35.92
C ASP A 19 3.48 -7.17 -34.71
N CYS A 20 4.09 -7.28 -33.53
CA CYS A 20 3.36 -7.52 -32.28
C CYS A 20 2.46 -6.33 -31.87
N GLN A 21 2.77 -5.09 -32.31
CA GLN A 21 1.91 -3.93 -32.10
C GLN A 21 0.72 -3.96 -33.07
N LEU A 22 0.94 -4.33 -34.33
CA LEU A 22 -0.13 -4.52 -35.31
C LEU A 22 -1.13 -5.59 -34.82
N VAL A 23 -0.64 -6.76 -34.38
CA VAL A 23 -1.47 -7.83 -33.79
C VAL A 23 -2.19 -7.35 -32.52
N TYR A 24 -1.53 -6.57 -31.65
CA TYR A 24 -2.18 -6.03 -30.46
C TYR A 24 -3.32 -5.06 -30.81
N MET A 25 -3.09 -4.14 -31.74
CA MET A 25 -4.11 -3.20 -32.22
C MET A 25 -5.26 -3.94 -32.93
N GLU A 26 -4.96 -5.02 -33.66
CA GLU A 26 -5.96 -5.89 -34.26
C GLU A 26 -6.89 -6.51 -33.22
N ARG A 27 -6.35 -7.13 -32.15
CA ARG A 27 -7.17 -7.76 -31.09
C ARG A 27 -7.98 -6.74 -30.28
N VAL A 28 -7.46 -5.51 -30.10
CA VAL A 28 -8.26 -4.40 -29.54
C VAL A 28 -9.45 -4.09 -30.46
N ILE A 29 -9.21 -3.85 -31.75
CA ILE A 29 -10.28 -3.51 -32.71
C ILE A 29 -11.30 -4.64 -32.86
N GLU A 30 -10.86 -5.90 -32.85
CA GLU A 30 -11.72 -7.09 -32.86
C GLU A 30 -12.69 -7.12 -31.66
N SER A 31 -12.18 -6.96 -30.45
CA SER A 31 -12.99 -6.89 -29.23
C SER A 31 -14.00 -5.74 -29.25
N LEU A 32 -13.61 -4.60 -29.83
CA LEU A 32 -14.47 -3.43 -29.97
C LEU A 32 -15.50 -3.60 -31.09
N GLN A 33 -15.18 -4.28 -32.20
CA GLN A 33 -16.14 -4.62 -33.26
C GLN A 33 -17.17 -5.63 -32.73
N ASN A 34 -16.70 -6.72 -32.12
CA ASN A 34 -17.53 -7.86 -31.69
C ASN A 34 -18.37 -7.59 -30.42
N LYS A 35 -18.21 -6.43 -29.76
CA LYS A 35 -18.79 -6.12 -28.43
C LYS A 35 -18.43 -7.17 -27.37
N SER A 36 -17.21 -7.70 -27.45
CA SER A 36 -16.71 -8.75 -26.56
C SER A 36 -15.62 -8.21 -25.65
N ASN A 37 -15.38 -8.87 -24.52
CA ASN A 37 -14.25 -8.54 -23.66
C ASN A 37 -12.93 -9.06 -24.25
N ALA A 38 -11.81 -8.45 -23.84
CA ALA A 38 -10.47 -8.89 -24.20
C ALA A 38 -9.53 -8.99 -23.00
N LEU A 39 -8.63 -9.96 -23.04
CA LEU A 39 -7.53 -10.13 -22.10
C LEU A 39 -6.21 -10.14 -22.88
N LEU A 40 -5.37 -9.12 -22.71
CA LEU A 40 -4.23 -8.84 -23.60
C LEU A 40 -2.93 -8.71 -22.78
N GLU A 41 -2.10 -9.76 -22.78
CA GLU A 41 -0.71 -9.65 -22.31
C GLU A 41 0.19 -9.18 -23.45
N SER A 42 1.05 -8.21 -23.16
CA SER A 42 2.22 -7.90 -23.98
C SER A 42 3.35 -7.40 -23.07
N PRO A 43 4.63 -7.78 -23.29
CA PRO A 43 5.74 -7.42 -22.41
C PRO A 43 5.97 -5.92 -22.18
N THR A 44 6.94 -5.58 -21.32
CA THR A 44 7.40 -4.20 -21.17
C THR A 44 8.13 -3.73 -22.44
N GLY A 45 8.13 -2.42 -22.70
CA GLY A 45 8.81 -1.85 -23.88
C GLY A 45 8.21 -2.17 -25.26
N THR A 46 7.13 -2.95 -25.33
CA THR A 46 6.40 -3.23 -26.60
C THR A 46 5.49 -2.09 -27.04
N GLY A 47 5.30 -1.04 -26.23
CA GLY A 47 4.42 0.09 -26.54
C GLY A 47 2.93 -0.11 -26.25
N LYS A 48 2.55 -1.12 -25.44
CA LYS A 48 1.17 -1.44 -24.97
C LYS A 48 0.21 -0.25 -24.96
N THR A 49 0.45 0.72 -24.08
CA THR A 49 -0.40 1.88 -23.80
C THR A 49 -0.70 2.68 -25.06
N LEU A 50 0.29 2.88 -25.94
CA LEU A 50 0.10 3.63 -27.19
C LEU A 50 -0.70 2.82 -28.21
N CYS A 51 -0.44 1.52 -28.32
CA CYS A 51 -1.22 0.62 -29.19
C CYS A 51 -2.70 0.59 -28.77
N LEU A 52 -2.94 0.45 -27.47
CA LEU A 52 -4.26 0.46 -26.86
C LEU A 52 -5.01 1.77 -27.08
N LEU A 53 -4.35 2.91 -26.84
CA LEU A 53 -4.93 4.24 -27.11
C LEU A 53 -5.27 4.41 -28.59
N CYS A 54 -4.30 4.22 -29.49
CA CYS A 54 -4.49 4.49 -30.92
C CYS A 54 -5.56 3.58 -31.53
N ALA A 55 -5.55 2.28 -31.23
CA ALA A 55 -6.58 1.35 -31.72
C ALA A 55 -8.00 1.71 -31.21
N THR A 56 -8.15 2.02 -29.92
CA THR A 56 -9.45 2.39 -29.34
C THR A 56 -9.96 3.74 -29.87
N LEU A 57 -9.06 4.72 -30.03
CA LEU A 57 -9.42 6.06 -30.50
C LEU A 57 -9.72 6.08 -32.00
N ALA A 58 -8.97 5.35 -32.83
CA ALA A 58 -9.27 5.15 -34.24
C ALA A 58 -10.62 4.45 -34.43
N TRP A 59 -10.85 3.36 -33.68
CA TRP A 59 -12.13 2.65 -33.68
C TRP A 59 -13.29 3.56 -33.25
N ARG A 60 -13.10 4.42 -32.24
CA ARG A 60 -14.15 5.38 -31.85
C ARG A 60 -14.39 6.43 -32.93
N ARG A 61 -13.32 6.92 -33.58
CA ARG A 61 -13.37 7.93 -34.65
C ARG A 61 -14.13 7.43 -35.89
N SER A 62 -14.15 6.12 -36.15
CA SER A 62 -14.87 5.56 -37.29
C SER A 62 -16.40 5.71 -37.22
N PHE A 63 -16.97 6.08 -36.07
CA PHE A 63 -18.40 6.41 -35.93
C PHE A 63 -18.70 7.89 -36.17
N GLY A 64 -17.69 8.76 -36.11
CA GLY A 64 -17.82 10.21 -36.18
C GLY A 64 -16.61 10.91 -35.58
N GLU A 65 -16.40 12.15 -36.01
CA GLU A 65 -15.32 12.99 -35.49
C GLU A 65 -15.48 13.34 -34.00
N PHE A 66 -14.36 13.77 -33.41
CA PHE A 66 -14.27 14.00 -31.96
C PHE A 66 -15.05 15.25 -31.50
N SER A 67 -15.49 15.24 -30.23
CA SER A 67 -16.49 16.19 -29.74
C SER A 67 -15.91 17.61 -29.58
N ARG A 68 -16.23 18.50 -30.53
CA ARG A 68 -15.70 19.87 -30.58
C ARG A 68 -16.69 20.93 -30.11
N GLY A 69 -16.18 21.95 -29.43
CA GLY A 69 -16.93 23.00 -28.75
C GLY A 69 -17.59 24.07 -29.63
N ARG A 70 -17.75 23.84 -30.94
CA ARG A 70 -18.42 24.78 -31.86
C ARG A 70 -19.34 24.09 -32.88
N SER A 71 -20.64 24.36 -32.74
CA SER A 71 -21.58 24.66 -33.82
C SER A 71 -21.90 23.64 -34.95
N ASP A 72 -21.46 22.38 -34.92
CA ASP A 72 -21.78 21.39 -35.98
C ASP A 72 -23.14 20.65 -35.82
N LYS A 73 -24.10 21.23 -35.08
CA LYS A 73 -25.49 20.70 -35.00
C LYS A 73 -26.33 20.97 -36.27
N SER A 74 -25.80 21.72 -37.23
CA SER A 74 -26.34 21.84 -38.60
C SER A 74 -26.01 20.60 -39.43
N SER A 75 -24.73 20.26 -39.53
CA SER A 75 -24.19 19.25 -40.45
C SER A 75 -24.69 17.83 -40.13
N ILE A 76 -24.95 17.54 -38.84
CA ILE A 76 -25.56 16.28 -38.40
C ILE A 76 -27.05 16.19 -38.79
N ARG A 77 -27.77 17.32 -38.91
CA ARG A 77 -29.20 17.33 -39.26
C ARG A 77 -29.46 17.01 -40.73
N GLU A 78 -28.57 17.42 -41.64
CA GLU A 78 -28.71 17.09 -43.06
C GLU A 78 -28.52 15.58 -43.29
N ILE A 79 -27.52 14.96 -42.65
CA ILE A 79 -27.24 13.52 -42.76
C ILE A 79 -28.39 12.66 -42.17
N LEU A 80 -29.02 13.09 -41.08
CA LEU A 80 -30.12 12.35 -40.43
C LEU A 80 -31.48 12.47 -41.15
N SER A 81 -31.59 13.24 -42.23
CA SER A 81 -32.86 13.47 -42.95
C SER A 81 -33.39 12.28 -43.77
N GLN A 82 -32.67 11.14 -43.79
CA GLN A 82 -32.97 9.99 -44.67
C GLN A 82 -33.39 8.71 -43.93
N SER A 83 -33.68 8.72 -42.62
CA SER A 83 -34.11 7.51 -41.91
C SER A 83 -35.10 7.74 -40.76
N VAL A 84 -36.40 7.67 -41.11
CA VAL A 84 -37.59 7.25 -40.32
C VAL A 84 -37.85 7.94 -38.96
N ASP A 85 -39.07 8.45 -38.78
CA ASP A 85 -39.60 8.97 -37.52
C ASP A 85 -39.76 7.90 -36.42
N GLU A 86 -39.29 8.20 -35.21
CA GLU A 86 -39.96 7.88 -33.93
C GLU A 86 -39.56 8.91 -32.86
N ASP A 87 -40.43 9.12 -31.86
CA ASP A 87 -40.26 10.15 -30.82
C ASP A 87 -39.06 9.91 -29.89
N ILE A 88 -38.16 10.89 -29.79
CA ILE A 88 -36.95 10.84 -28.94
C ILE A 88 -37.14 11.68 -27.65
N PRO A 89 -37.19 11.06 -26.46
CA PRO A 89 -37.23 11.79 -25.18
C PRO A 89 -35.97 12.63 -24.93
N GLN A 90 -36.14 13.84 -24.39
CA GLN A 90 -35.05 14.81 -24.20
C GLN A 90 -34.08 14.44 -23.06
N SER A 91 -33.10 13.58 -23.35
CA SER A 91 -31.86 13.48 -22.57
C SER A 91 -30.65 13.34 -23.49
N GLN A 92 -29.92 14.44 -23.69
CA GLN A 92 -28.78 14.49 -24.61
C GLN A 92 -27.53 13.84 -23.99
N SER A 93 -27.42 12.52 -24.11
CA SER A 93 -26.13 11.82 -24.06
C SER A 93 -25.48 11.82 -25.45
N SER A 94 -24.17 11.53 -25.51
CA SER A 94 -23.48 11.33 -26.77
C SER A 94 -24.09 10.16 -27.57
N GLN A 95 -24.25 10.36 -28.88
CA GLN A 95 -24.72 9.29 -29.77
C GLN A 95 -23.71 8.14 -29.80
N PHE A 96 -22.42 8.46 -29.73
CA PHE A 96 -21.29 7.55 -29.83
C PHE A 96 -20.81 6.97 -28.47
N PRO A 97 -20.09 5.83 -28.48
CA PRO A 97 -19.44 5.25 -27.30
C PRO A 97 -18.43 6.21 -26.63
N THR A 98 -18.47 6.24 -25.29
CA THR A 98 -17.43 6.88 -24.45
C THR A 98 -16.44 5.83 -23.96
N ILE A 99 -15.15 6.15 -24.01
CA ILE A 99 -14.07 5.29 -23.52
C ILE A 99 -13.81 5.63 -22.04
N VAL A 100 -13.79 4.63 -21.16
CA VAL A 100 -13.40 4.78 -19.75
C VAL A 100 -12.04 4.08 -19.58
N TYR A 101 -10.97 4.86 -19.60
CA TYR A 101 -9.61 4.37 -19.44
C TYR A 101 -9.21 4.40 -17.97
N THR A 102 -8.78 3.27 -17.43
CA THR A 102 -8.33 3.19 -16.04
C THR A 102 -6.97 2.52 -15.87
N SER A 103 -6.28 2.92 -14.81
CA SER A 103 -5.03 2.31 -14.38
C SER A 103 -4.94 2.36 -12.85
N ARG A 104 -3.93 1.71 -12.27
CA ARG A 104 -3.79 1.55 -10.82
C ARG A 104 -3.46 2.87 -10.10
N THR A 105 -2.84 3.84 -10.76
CA THR A 105 -2.42 5.13 -10.16
C THR A 105 -2.55 6.33 -11.11
N HIS A 106 -2.63 7.54 -10.54
CA HIS A 106 -2.59 8.78 -11.31
C HIS A 106 -1.24 9.03 -12.01
N SER A 107 -0.11 8.53 -11.47
CA SER A 107 1.18 8.65 -12.13
C SER A 107 1.24 7.86 -13.44
N GLN A 108 0.60 6.68 -13.48
CA GLN A 108 0.40 5.95 -14.73
C GLN A 108 -0.51 6.72 -15.68
N ILE A 109 -1.67 7.23 -15.21
CA ILE A 109 -2.57 8.04 -16.04
C ILE A 109 -1.85 9.26 -16.65
N LYS A 110 -0.96 9.91 -15.92
CA LYS A 110 -0.13 11.03 -16.44
C LYS A 110 0.84 10.59 -17.54
N GLN A 111 1.37 9.36 -17.47
CA GLN A 111 2.13 8.76 -18.57
C GLN A 111 1.21 8.48 -19.78
N VAL A 112 0.01 7.93 -19.58
CA VAL A 112 -0.97 7.70 -20.65
C VAL A 112 -1.37 9.01 -21.36
N VAL A 113 -1.62 10.09 -20.60
CA VAL A 113 -1.90 11.43 -21.17
C VAL A 113 -0.69 12.00 -21.92
N LYS A 114 0.55 11.71 -21.50
CA LYS A 114 1.77 12.09 -22.24
C LYS A 114 1.88 11.34 -23.58
N GLU A 115 1.51 10.07 -23.64
CA GLU A 115 1.46 9.33 -24.92
C GLU A 115 0.29 9.80 -25.81
N LEU A 116 -0.85 10.19 -25.23
CA LEU A 116 -1.94 10.83 -25.98
C LEU A 116 -1.50 12.17 -26.60
N LYS A 117 -0.78 13.03 -25.85
CA LYS A 117 -0.18 14.29 -26.33
C LYS A 117 0.81 14.06 -27.50
N ARG A 118 1.44 12.88 -27.60
CA ARG A 118 2.34 12.47 -28.70
C ARG A 118 1.62 11.95 -29.95
N SER A 119 0.31 11.73 -29.90
CA SER A 119 -0.49 11.22 -31.02
C SER A 119 -1.21 12.33 -31.79
N ASN A 120 -1.73 12.02 -32.98
CA ASN A 120 -2.61 12.91 -33.74
C ASN A 120 -4.05 13.01 -33.15
N TYR A 121 -4.44 12.11 -32.24
CA TYR A 121 -5.79 12.09 -31.69
C TYR A 121 -6.01 13.27 -30.72
N ARG A 122 -7.12 13.99 -30.88
CA ARG A 122 -7.58 15.05 -29.96
C ARG A 122 -9.01 14.77 -29.44
N PRO A 123 -9.20 13.65 -28.71
CA PRO A 123 -10.50 13.30 -28.16
C PRO A 123 -10.82 14.22 -26.98
N LYS A 124 -12.06 14.70 -26.87
CA LYS A 124 -12.48 15.51 -25.73
C LYS A 124 -12.36 14.69 -24.44
N MET A 125 -11.49 15.10 -23.52
CA MET A 125 -11.05 14.26 -22.41
C MET A 125 -11.03 14.96 -21.05
N VAL A 126 -11.06 14.15 -19.98
CA VAL A 126 -10.83 14.63 -18.62
C VAL A 126 -10.20 13.55 -17.73
N VAL A 127 -9.33 13.96 -16.81
CA VAL A 127 -8.85 13.11 -15.72
C VAL A 127 -9.66 13.38 -14.46
N LEU A 128 -10.31 12.35 -13.91
CA LEU A 128 -10.92 12.43 -12.59
C LEU A 128 -9.84 12.35 -11.52
N GLY A 129 -9.87 13.29 -10.57
CA GLY A 129 -8.99 13.33 -9.40
C GLY A 129 -9.75 13.38 -8.07
N SER A 130 -9.02 13.13 -6.98
CA SER A 130 -9.51 13.31 -5.62
C SER A 130 -9.52 14.81 -5.25
N ARG A 131 -10.20 15.15 -4.16
CA ARG A 131 -10.15 16.51 -3.61
C ARG A 131 -8.72 16.89 -3.14
N GLU A 132 -7.89 15.92 -2.78
CA GLU A 132 -6.53 16.19 -2.29
C GLU A 132 -5.61 16.67 -3.41
N GLN A 133 -5.93 16.32 -4.65
CA GLN A 133 -5.22 16.72 -5.87
C GLN A 133 -5.82 17.97 -6.50
N LEU A 134 -7.16 18.10 -6.48
CA LEU A 134 -7.91 19.10 -7.25
C LEU A 134 -8.47 20.27 -6.42
N CYS A 135 -8.18 20.36 -5.11
CA CYS A 135 -8.65 21.46 -4.27
C CYS A 135 -7.65 22.64 -4.24
N ILE A 136 -8.11 23.82 -4.66
CA ILE A 136 -7.35 25.08 -4.67
C ILE A 136 -7.68 26.04 -3.52
N HIS A 137 -8.65 25.69 -2.66
CA HIS A 137 -9.06 26.54 -1.52
C HIS A 137 -8.06 26.38 -0.37
N ASP A 138 -7.34 27.44 0.00
CA ASP A 138 -6.23 27.44 0.98
C ASP A 138 -6.43 26.48 2.18
N GLN A 139 -7.40 26.79 3.04
CA GLN A 139 -7.67 26.03 4.28
C GLN A 139 -8.06 24.57 4.02
N VAL A 140 -8.79 24.27 2.94
CA VAL A 140 -9.22 22.91 2.60
C VAL A 140 -8.09 22.12 1.93
N SER A 141 -7.23 22.79 1.14
CA SER A 141 -6.07 22.15 0.48
C SER A 141 -5.01 21.64 1.47
N LEU A 142 -5.05 22.08 2.73
CA LEU A 142 -4.21 21.60 3.83
C LEU A 142 -4.77 20.33 4.53
N LEU A 143 -6.07 20.06 4.42
CA LEU A 143 -6.71 18.87 4.98
C LEU A 143 -6.49 17.64 4.09
N ARG A 144 -6.66 16.43 4.63
CA ARG A 144 -6.51 15.15 3.90
C ARG A 144 -7.70 14.20 4.12
N GLY A 145 -7.86 13.22 3.23
CA GLY A 145 -8.86 12.15 3.29
C GLY A 145 -10.32 12.59 3.45
N LYS A 146 -11.10 11.80 4.22
CA LYS A 146 -12.52 12.09 4.52
C LYS A 146 -12.71 13.46 5.20
N ALA A 147 -11.77 13.93 6.03
CA ALA A 147 -11.85 15.24 6.69
C ALA A 147 -11.85 16.40 5.67
N GLN A 148 -10.96 16.37 4.66
CA GLN A 148 -11.00 17.32 3.56
C GLN A 148 -12.32 17.24 2.77
N THR A 149 -12.79 16.03 2.50
CA THR A 149 -14.05 15.81 1.78
C THR A 149 -15.24 16.39 2.53
N ASN A 150 -15.29 16.25 3.85
CA ASN A 150 -16.37 16.77 4.68
C ASN A 150 -16.29 18.30 4.80
N ALA A 151 -15.11 18.89 5.01
CA ALA A 151 -14.92 20.34 4.98
C ALA A 151 -15.33 20.94 3.61
N CYS A 152 -14.91 20.32 2.51
CA CYS A 152 -15.33 20.70 1.16
C CYS A 152 -16.86 20.63 0.99
N ARG A 153 -17.49 19.52 1.42
CA ARG A 153 -18.96 19.34 1.37
C ARG A 153 -19.68 20.44 2.16
N ALA A 154 -19.21 20.80 3.35
CA ALA A 154 -19.82 21.83 4.18
C ALA A 154 -19.82 23.21 3.52
N LEU A 155 -18.67 23.66 3.00
CA LEU A 155 -18.53 24.96 2.30
C LEU A 155 -19.28 25.01 0.96
N CYS A 156 -19.74 23.86 0.43
CA CYS A 156 -20.58 23.78 -0.77
C CYS A 156 -22.09 23.77 -0.46
N LYS A 157 -22.52 23.61 0.80
CA LYS A 157 -23.94 23.73 1.20
C LYS A 157 -24.35 25.21 1.17
N LYS A 158 -25.41 25.54 0.42
CA LYS A 158 -25.93 26.92 0.21
C LYS A 158 -26.37 27.68 1.48
N LEU A 159 -26.40 27.03 2.65
CA LEU A 159 -26.95 27.57 3.90
C LEU A 159 -25.89 28.08 4.89
N THR A 160 -24.60 28.05 4.53
CA THR A 160 -23.51 28.46 5.45
C THR A 160 -23.06 29.90 5.23
N LYS A 161 -22.73 30.63 6.31
CA LYS A 161 -22.15 31.99 6.25
C LYS A 161 -20.71 32.03 5.67
N ARG A 162 -20.19 30.91 5.17
CA ARG A 162 -18.84 30.75 4.61
C ARG A 162 -18.91 29.79 3.41
N PHE A 163 -19.30 30.30 2.26
CA PHE A 163 -19.37 29.55 1.01
C PHE A 163 -17.97 29.39 0.36
N CYS A 164 -17.72 28.27 -0.33
CA CYS A 164 -16.49 28.07 -1.11
C CYS A 164 -16.54 28.93 -2.39
N PRO A 165 -15.71 29.99 -2.53
CA PRO A 165 -15.82 30.93 -3.65
C PRO A 165 -15.61 30.26 -5.02
N HIS A 166 -14.83 29.17 -5.06
CA HIS A 166 -14.52 28.45 -6.28
C HIS A 166 -15.63 27.48 -6.76
N PHE A 167 -16.66 27.20 -5.94
CA PHE A 167 -17.62 26.14 -6.25
C PHE A 167 -18.66 26.56 -7.30
N SER A 168 -19.26 27.74 -7.17
CA SER A 168 -20.39 28.19 -8.01
C SER A 168 -20.06 28.31 -9.50
N GLY A 169 -18.83 28.71 -9.84
CA GLY A 169 -18.44 29.01 -11.22
C GLY A 169 -18.31 27.81 -12.16
N ALA A 170 -18.14 26.58 -11.65
CA ALA A 170 -17.68 25.45 -12.46
C ALA A 170 -18.58 25.11 -13.67
N ALA A 171 -19.89 25.04 -13.47
CA ALA A 171 -20.84 24.71 -14.55
C ALA A 171 -21.03 25.85 -15.55
N GLU A 172 -20.88 27.11 -15.12
CA GLU A 172 -20.92 28.28 -16.00
C GLU A 172 -19.62 28.40 -16.80
N PHE A 173 -18.47 28.12 -16.18
CA PHE A 173 -17.17 28.14 -16.83
C PHE A 173 -17.09 27.12 -17.98
N VAL A 174 -17.55 25.88 -17.78
CA VAL A 174 -17.58 24.86 -18.86
C VAL A 174 -18.53 25.27 -19.98
N LYS A 175 -19.67 25.91 -19.68
CA LYS A 175 -20.58 26.46 -20.71
C LYS A 175 -19.95 27.60 -21.53
N LYS A 176 -19.12 28.45 -20.91
CA LYS A 176 -18.38 29.53 -21.59
C LYS A 176 -17.14 29.04 -22.34
N ASN A 177 -16.58 27.89 -21.95
CA ASN A 177 -15.35 27.31 -22.51
C ASN A 177 -15.62 25.87 -23.00
N PRO A 178 -16.52 25.65 -23.98
CA PRO A 178 -17.00 24.31 -24.34
C PRO A 178 -15.93 23.36 -24.91
N GLY A 179 -14.81 23.90 -25.41
CA GLY A 179 -13.65 23.14 -25.89
C GLY A 179 -12.63 22.76 -24.82
N ILE A 180 -12.91 22.97 -23.53
CA ILE A 180 -12.05 22.47 -22.46
C ILE A 180 -11.94 20.93 -22.55
N GLY A 181 -10.71 20.44 -22.61
CA GLY A 181 -10.39 19.02 -22.78
C GLY A 181 -10.29 18.53 -24.23
N GLU A 182 -10.48 19.37 -25.26
CA GLU A 182 -10.15 19.00 -26.66
C GLU A 182 -8.64 18.75 -26.82
N ASP A 183 -7.82 19.65 -26.26
CA ASP A 183 -6.41 19.36 -26.01
C ASP A 183 -6.26 18.51 -24.75
N PRO A 184 -5.37 17.49 -24.73
CA PRO A 184 -5.23 16.62 -23.58
C PRO A 184 -4.77 17.37 -22.33
N ILE A 185 -5.50 17.21 -21.23
CA ILE A 185 -5.24 17.88 -19.94
C ILE A 185 -4.96 16.85 -18.84
N ASP A 186 -3.91 17.06 -18.04
CA ASP A 186 -3.68 16.30 -16.81
C ASP A 186 -4.30 16.99 -15.57
N ILE A 187 -4.02 16.45 -14.38
CA ILE A 187 -4.57 16.97 -13.11
C ILE A 187 -3.96 18.33 -12.77
N GLU A 188 -2.68 18.53 -13.08
CA GLU A 188 -1.95 19.76 -12.83
C GLU A 188 -2.33 20.85 -13.85
N ASP A 189 -2.57 20.48 -15.12
CA ASP A 189 -3.21 21.34 -16.12
C ASP A 189 -4.58 21.84 -15.60
N LEU A 190 -5.45 20.93 -15.12
CA LEU A 190 -6.76 21.27 -14.52
C LEU A 190 -6.65 22.17 -13.29
N VAL A 191 -5.66 21.96 -12.42
CA VAL A 191 -5.41 22.81 -11.25
C VAL A 191 -5.00 24.22 -11.66
N ASN A 192 -4.17 24.36 -12.70
CA ASN A 192 -3.73 25.66 -13.19
C ASN A 192 -4.86 26.41 -13.92
N ILE A 193 -5.73 25.70 -14.65
CA ILE A 193 -6.99 26.26 -15.19
C ILE A 193 -7.90 26.77 -14.06
N GLY A 194 -8.06 26.01 -12.98
CA GLY A 194 -8.88 26.47 -11.85
C GLY A 194 -8.30 27.64 -11.07
N ARG A 195 -6.97 27.71 -10.92
CA ARG A 195 -6.27 28.85 -10.31
C ARG A 195 -6.42 30.14 -11.12
N SER A 196 -6.34 30.05 -12.44
CA SER A 196 -6.45 31.20 -13.34
C SER A 196 -7.90 31.66 -13.58
N SER A 197 -8.85 30.73 -13.65
CA SER A 197 -10.28 31.02 -13.82
C SER A 197 -11.05 31.29 -12.51
N GLY A 198 -10.42 31.04 -11.36
CA GLY A 198 -11.08 31.03 -10.04
C GLY A 198 -12.05 29.86 -9.81
N SER A 199 -12.30 28.99 -10.79
CA SER A 199 -13.25 27.87 -10.68
C SER A 199 -12.62 26.61 -10.11
N CYS A 200 -13.36 25.83 -9.30
CA CYS A 200 -12.81 24.68 -8.59
C CYS A 200 -12.47 23.51 -9.54
N PRO A 201 -11.20 23.07 -9.67
CA PRO A 201 -10.81 21.97 -10.57
C PRO A 201 -11.57 20.66 -10.30
N TYR A 202 -11.84 20.36 -9.03
CA TYR A 202 -12.63 19.17 -8.66
C TYR A 202 -14.02 19.20 -9.30
N TYR A 203 -14.74 20.33 -9.22
CA TYR A 203 -16.07 20.44 -9.81
C TYR A 203 -16.03 20.68 -11.32
N LEU A 204 -15.00 21.34 -11.87
CA LEU A 204 -14.76 21.39 -13.32
C LEU A 204 -14.67 19.98 -13.91
N SER A 205 -13.87 19.09 -13.31
CA SER A 205 -13.79 17.69 -13.77
C SER A 205 -15.13 16.95 -13.74
N ARG A 206 -16.07 17.38 -12.88
CA ARG A 206 -17.43 16.81 -12.71
C ARG A 206 -18.50 17.47 -13.57
N GLU A 207 -18.16 18.52 -14.29
CA GLU A 207 -18.98 19.14 -15.33
C GLU A 207 -18.51 18.71 -16.71
N ILE A 208 -17.19 18.61 -16.93
CA ILE A 208 -16.59 18.13 -18.18
C ILE A 208 -16.94 16.67 -18.45
N HIS A 209 -16.86 15.77 -17.46
CA HIS A 209 -17.06 14.31 -17.68
C HIS A 209 -18.46 13.89 -18.17
N LYS A 210 -19.42 14.82 -18.21
CA LYS A 210 -20.76 14.62 -18.77
C LYS A 210 -20.75 14.57 -20.29
N ASP A 211 -19.72 15.12 -20.91
CA ASP A 211 -19.55 15.28 -22.37
C ASP A 211 -18.07 15.05 -22.70
N VAL A 212 -17.65 13.78 -22.70
CA VAL A 212 -16.29 13.35 -23.05
C VAL A 212 -16.30 12.11 -23.94
N ASP A 213 -15.28 12.07 -24.79
CA ASP A 213 -14.90 10.99 -25.67
C ASP A 213 -14.10 9.93 -24.92
N ILE A 214 -13.20 10.38 -24.03
CA ILE A 214 -12.38 9.52 -23.17
C ILE A 214 -12.26 10.08 -21.74
N LEU A 215 -12.59 9.24 -20.77
CA LEU A 215 -12.57 9.51 -19.34
C LEU A 215 -11.43 8.74 -18.69
N PHE A 216 -10.49 9.43 -18.04
CA PHE A 216 -9.41 8.80 -17.28
C PHE A 216 -9.73 8.76 -15.78
N ALA A 217 -9.65 7.59 -15.15
CA ALA A 217 -9.87 7.43 -13.71
C ALA A 217 -9.04 6.28 -13.11
N PRO A 218 -8.57 6.34 -11.86
CA PRO A 218 -8.01 5.17 -11.20
C PRO A 218 -9.07 4.10 -10.89
N TYR A 219 -8.65 2.83 -10.79
CA TYR A 219 -9.53 1.67 -10.55
C TYR A 219 -10.55 1.85 -9.41
N ASN A 220 -10.16 2.53 -8.32
CA ASN A 220 -11.01 2.71 -7.14
C ASN A 220 -12.23 3.61 -7.37
N TYR A 221 -12.31 4.35 -8.49
CA TYR A 221 -13.52 5.05 -8.89
C TYR A 221 -14.59 4.15 -9.53
N LEU A 222 -14.20 2.95 -9.98
CA LEU A 222 -15.07 2.02 -10.68
C LEU A 222 -15.39 0.77 -9.86
N ILE A 223 -14.38 0.18 -9.23
CA ILE A 223 -14.54 -1.07 -8.47
C ILE A 223 -15.33 -0.80 -7.18
N ASP A 224 -15.06 0.30 -6.48
CA ASP A 224 -15.88 0.73 -5.35
C ASP A 224 -17.27 1.20 -5.81
N ARG A 225 -18.31 0.64 -5.17
CA ARG A 225 -19.71 0.90 -5.53
C ARG A 225 -20.15 2.31 -5.16
N GLY A 226 -19.63 2.88 -4.07
CA GLY A 226 -19.97 4.25 -3.63
C GLY A 226 -19.43 5.30 -4.60
N ASN A 227 -18.14 5.21 -4.92
CA ASN A 227 -17.48 6.04 -5.90
C ASN A 227 -18.12 5.91 -7.29
N ARG A 228 -18.39 4.67 -7.77
CA ARG A 228 -19.02 4.44 -9.08
C ARG A 228 -20.42 5.04 -9.17
N LYS A 229 -21.26 4.90 -8.13
CA LYS A 229 -22.57 5.57 -8.05
C LYS A 229 -22.44 7.10 -8.14
N SER A 230 -21.38 7.69 -7.59
CA SER A 230 -21.14 9.14 -7.67
C SER A 230 -20.77 9.66 -9.06
N LEU A 231 -20.35 8.79 -10.00
CA LEU A 231 -19.93 9.20 -11.34
C LEU A 231 -21.10 9.58 -12.26
N LYS A 232 -22.28 8.98 -12.07
CA LYS A 232 -23.47 9.15 -12.94
C LYS A 232 -23.21 8.95 -14.45
N ILE A 233 -22.32 8.01 -14.79
CA ILE A 233 -22.03 7.60 -16.19
C ILE A 233 -23.15 6.69 -16.70
N ASP A 234 -23.55 6.84 -17.97
CA ASP A 234 -24.34 5.81 -18.68
C ASP A 234 -23.41 4.72 -19.20
N TRP A 235 -23.50 3.54 -18.59
CA TRP A 235 -22.63 2.41 -18.88
C TRP A 235 -23.01 1.67 -20.18
N LYS A 236 -24.24 1.82 -20.68
CA LYS A 236 -24.78 1.04 -21.81
C LYS A 236 -24.00 1.16 -23.12
N LYS A 237 -23.26 2.27 -23.29
CA LYS A 237 -22.38 2.52 -24.45
C LYS A 237 -20.90 2.56 -24.09
N CYS A 238 -20.54 2.42 -22.81
CA CYS A 238 -19.16 2.57 -22.36
C CYS A 238 -18.27 1.39 -22.78
N ILE A 239 -17.06 1.71 -23.18
CA ILE A 239 -15.94 0.76 -23.27
C ILE A 239 -15.09 0.96 -22.01
N LEU A 240 -14.70 -0.13 -21.35
CA LEU A 240 -13.97 -0.07 -20.10
C LEU A 240 -12.59 -0.72 -20.24
N ILE A 241 -11.54 0.06 -20.07
CA ILE A 241 -10.13 -0.37 -20.16
C ILE A 241 -9.51 -0.37 -18.77
N PHE A 242 -8.83 -1.46 -18.40
CA PHE A 242 -7.97 -1.56 -17.23
C PHE A 242 -6.52 -1.84 -17.69
N ASP A 243 -5.63 -0.87 -17.54
CA ASP A 243 -4.21 -0.94 -17.93
C ASP A 243 -3.28 -1.10 -16.71
N GLU A 244 -2.39 -2.08 -16.79
CA GLU A 244 -1.70 -2.74 -15.68
C GLU A 244 -2.67 -3.48 -14.72
N ALA A 245 -3.54 -4.31 -15.28
CA ALA A 245 -4.59 -5.08 -14.59
C ALA A 245 -4.11 -6.26 -13.71
N HIS A 246 -2.79 -6.47 -13.52
CA HIS A 246 -2.21 -7.63 -12.82
C HIS A 246 -2.53 -7.73 -11.30
N ASN A 247 -3.24 -6.75 -10.72
CA ASN A 247 -3.79 -6.82 -9.35
C ASN A 247 -5.30 -6.57 -9.30
N LEU A 248 -6.02 -6.63 -10.44
CA LEU A 248 -7.45 -6.36 -10.47
C LEU A 248 -8.23 -7.34 -9.59
N GLU A 249 -7.86 -8.61 -9.61
CA GLU A 249 -8.35 -9.68 -8.73
C GLU A 249 -8.31 -9.29 -7.23
N SER A 250 -7.15 -8.88 -6.71
CA SER A 250 -7.00 -8.53 -5.30
C SER A 250 -7.75 -7.25 -4.95
N LEU A 251 -7.78 -6.26 -5.84
CA LEU A 251 -8.49 -5.00 -5.60
C LEU A 251 -10.02 -5.18 -5.62
N CYS A 252 -10.55 -6.05 -6.48
CA CYS A 252 -11.96 -6.42 -6.49
C CYS A 252 -12.36 -7.22 -5.26
N ALA A 253 -11.51 -8.14 -4.78
CA ALA A 253 -11.73 -8.88 -3.54
C ALA A 253 -11.67 -7.96 -2.30
N GLU A 254 -10.68 -7.07 -2.23
CA GLU A 254 -10.51 -6.09 -1.14
C GLU A 254 -11.67 -5.09 -1.07
N ALA A 255 -12.08 -4.51 -2.21
CA ALA A 255 -13.23 -3.59 -2.26
C ALA A 255 -14.58 -4.25 -1.94
N ALA A 256 -14.66 -5.56 -2.05
CA ALA A 256 -15.83 -6.35 -1.66
C ALA A 256 -15.75 -6.91 -0.22
N SER A 257 -14.72 -6.55 0.56
CA SER A 257 -14.43 -7.09 1.90
C SER A 257 -14.42 -6.00 2.98
N PHE A 258 -14.50 -6.39 4.26
CA PHE A 258 -14.25 -5.47 5.37
C PHE A 258 -13.47 -6.10 6.53
N ASP A 259 -12.75 -5.25 7.26
CA ASP A 259 -12.05 -5.53 8.51
C ASP A 259 -12.56 -4.54 9.59
N LEU A 260 -13.20 -5.05 10.66
CA LEU A 260 -13.74 -4.29 11.79
C LEU A 260 -12.92 -4.60 13.07
N PRO A 261 -11.83 -3.85 13.32
CA PRO A 261 -11.04 -4.00 14.54
C PRO A 261 -11.75 -3.35 15.75
N SER A 262 -11.51 -3.89 16.95
CA SER A 262 -12.09 -3.35 18.19
C SER A 262 -11.84 -1.84 18.34
N SER A 263 -10.66 -1.34 17.97
CA SER A 263 -10.31 0.09 18.04
C SER A 263 -11.16 0.99 17.14
N LEU A 264 -11.67 0.49 16.01
CA LEU A 264 -12.65 1.20 15.18
C LEU A 264 -14.02 1.22 15.88
N LEU A 265 -14.45 0.08 16.41
CA LEU A 265 -15.76 -0.09 17.06
C LEU A 265 -15.89 0.73 18.35
N THR A 266 -14.89 0.69 19.25
CA THR A 266 -14.83 1.53 20.46
C THR A 266 -14.88 3.03 20.12
N ALA A 267 -14.29 3.44 18.98
CA ALA A 267 -14.34 4.82 18.52
C ALA A 267 -15.71 5.20 17.94
N CYS A 268 -16.38 4.30 17.20
CA CYS A 268 -17.78 4.45 16.80
C CYS A 268 -18.73 4.59 18.00
N ILE A 269 -18.51 3.79 19.06
CA ILE A 269 -19.27 3.87 20.33
C ILE A 269 -19.07 5.23 21.02
N SER A 270 -17.86 5.80 20.95
CA SER A 270 -17.55 7.13 21.49
C SER A 270 -18.19 8.25 20.68
N GLU A 271 -18.19 8.14 19.34
CA GLU A 271 -18.89 9.07 18.46
C GLU A 271 -20.40 9.03 18.67
N ALA A 272 -21.00 7.84 18.76
CA ALA A 272 -22.42 7.69 19.04
C ALA A 272 -22.80 8.29 20.41
N LYS A 273 -21.91 8.20 21.41
CA LYS A 273 -22.10 8.92 22.69
C LYS A 273 -22.09 10.45 22.49
N ASN A 274 -21.12 10.98 21.75
CA ASN A 274 -21.03 12.41 21.46
C ASN A 274 -22.28 12.93 20.72
N CYS A 275 -22.92 12.12 19.87
CA CYS A 275 -24.22 12.46 19.26
C CYS A 275 -25.35 12.62 20.30
N ILE A 276 -25.40 11.77 21.33
CA ILE A 276 -26.35 11.91 22.46
C ILE A 276 -26.05 13.22 23.19
N ASP A 277 -24.80 13.40 23.62
CA ASP A 277 -24.37 14.57 24.39
C ASP A 277 -24.67 15.89 23.63
N LEU A 278 -24.40 15.95 22.32
CA LEU A 278 -24.70 17.09 21.44
C LEU A 278 -26.19 17.33 21.20
N SER A 279 -27.00 16.26 21.03
CA SER A 279 -28.44 16.40 20.75
C SER A 279 -29.25 16.78 21.99
N VAL A 280 -28.83 16.36 23.18
CA VAL A 280 -29.37 16.87 24.45
C VAL A 280 -29.03 18.35 24.60
N ALA A 281 -27.74 18.72 24.50
CA ALA A 281 -27.31 20.11 24.66
C ALA A 281 -28.01 21.08 23.68
N ARG A 282 -28.34 20.65 22.45
CA ARG A 282 -29.14 21.45 21.50
C ARG A 282 -30.60 21.60 21.90
N ARG A 283 -31.25 20.55 22.41
CA ARG A 283 -32.62 20.65 22.92
C ARG A 283 -32.69 21.65 24.07
N ASP A 284 -31.73 21.60 24.99
CA ASP A 284 -31.68 22.49 26.16
C ASP A 284 -31.37 23.95 25.78
N THR A 285 -30.47 24.19 24.82
CA THR A 285 -30.02 25.56 24.45
C THR A 285 -30.81 26.22 23.32
N SER A 286 -31.50 25.45 22.47
CA SER A 286 -32.15 25.97 21.26
C SER A 286 -33.50 25.34 20.94
N ASN A 287 -33.99 24.40 21.76
CA ASN A 287 -35.22 23.62 21.53
C ASN A 287 -35.23 22.86 20.18
N ASP A 288 -34.05 22.61 19.60
CA ASP A 288 -33.88 21.90 18.33
C ASP A 288 -34.20 20.41 18.49
N LYS A 289 -35.37 20.02 18.00
CA LYS A 289 -35.87 18.63 18.01
C LYS A 289 -35.52 17.85 16.74
N THR A 290 -34.73 18.42 15.82
CA THR A 290 -34.33 17.78 14.54
C THR A 290 -33.58 16.47 14.77
N TYR A 291 -32.84 16.38 15.88
CA TYR A 291 -32.06 15.21 16.27
C TYR A 291 -32.67 14.50 17.49
N SER A 292 -32.50 13.18 17.51
CA SER A 292 -33.05 12.28 18.53
C SER A 292 -31.92 11.66 19.35
N PRO A 293 -31.77 12.03 20.64
CA PRO A 293 -30.84 11.38 21.55
C PRO A 293 -31.11 9.87 21.67
N ASP A 294 -32.38 9.47 21.55
CA ASP A 294 -32.85 8.09 21.65
C ASP A 294 -32.37 7.25 20.46
N ASP A 295 -32.43 7.78 19.23
CA ASP A 295 -31.86 7.13 18.02
C ASP A 295 -30.37 6.83 18.23
N PHE A 296 -29.63 7.78 18.79
CA PHE A 296 -28.19 7.65 19.05
C PHE A 296 -27.88 6.76 20.26
N ALA A 297 -28.74 6.72 21.27
CA ALA A 297 -28.65 5.81 22.40
C ALA A 297 -28.88 4.36 21.96
N ILE A 298 -29.86 4.11 21.08
CA ILE A 298 -30.11 2.81 20.44
C ILE A 298 -28.89 2.38 19.62
N LEU A 299 -28.38 3.25 18.74
CA LEU A 299 -27.17 2.99 17.95
C LEU A 299 -25.97 2.65 18.85
N ARG A 300 -25.70 3.45 19.88
CA ARG A 300 -24.62 3.21 20.85
C ARG A 300 -24.79 1.88 21.59
N ALA A 301 -26.01 1.54 22.01
CA ALA A 301 -26.31 0.29 22.71
C ALA A 301 -26.10 -0.94 21.80
N LEU A 302 -26.48 -0.85 20.52
CA LEU A 302 -26.25 -1.91 19.53
C LEU A 302 -24.76 -2.09 19.23
N LEU A 303 -23.99 -1.01 19.07
CA LEU A 303 -22.55 -1.09 18.88
C LEU A 303 -21.82 -1.70 20.10
N LEU A 304 -22.26 -1.38 21.32
CA LEU A 304 -21.77 -2.03 22.56
C LEU A 304 -22.10 -3.52 22.62
N LYS A 305 -23.32 -3.92 22.21
CA LYS A 305 -23.69 -5.34 22.12
C LYS A 305 -22.86 -6.07 21.05
N LEU A 306 -22.57 -5.44 19.91
CA LEU A 306 -21.70 -5.98 18.86
C LEU A 306 -20.25 -6.14 19.35
N GLU A 307 -19.70 -5.15 20.06
CA GLU A 307 -18.36 -5.21 20.65
C GLU A 307 -18.25 -6.39 21.63
N LYS A 308 -19.25 -6.53 22.51
CA LYS A 308 -19.38 -7.67 23.42
C LYS A 308 -19.48 -9.01 22.66
N ARG A 309 -20.36 -9.12 21.66
CA ARG A 309 -20.62 -10.37 20.93
C ARG A 309 -19.41 -10.87 20.14
N ILE A 310 -18.54 -9.97 19.67
CA ILE A 310 -17.24 -10.28 19.04
C ILE A 310 -16.21 -10.74 20.10
N ALA A 311 -16.22 -10.12 21.28
CA ALA A 311 -15.38 -10.54 22.41
C ALA A 311 -15.77 -11.92 22.97
N GLU A 312 -17.03 -12.35 22.80
CA GLU A 312 -17.54 -13.66 23.25
C GLU A 312 -17.40 -14.79 22.21
N VAL A 313 -16.86 -14.53 21.01
CA VAL A 313 -16.59 -15.58 20.02
C VAL A 313 -15.54 -16.58 20.57
N PRO A 314 -15.76 -17.90 20.53
CA PRO A 314 -14.77 -18.88 20.97
C PRO A 314 -13.59 -18.92 19.99
N ILE A 315 -12.36 -18.70 20.47
CA ILE A 315 -11.13 -18.80 19.68
C ILE A 315 -10.24 -19.84 20.34
N GLU A 316 -10.21 -21.04 19.77
CA GLU A 316 -9.47 -22.21 20.29
C GLU A 316 -7.97 -22.11 20.02
N SER A 317 -7.60 -21.58 18.85
CA SER A 317 -6.21 -21.31 18.46
C SER A 317 -6.05 -19.85 18.02
N LYS A 318 -5.08 -19.16 18.61
CA LYS A 318 -4.72 -17.78 18.23
C LYS A 318 -4.14 -17.69 16.82
N GLU A 319 -3.52 -18.76 16.32
CA GLU A 319 -2.93 -18.79 14.97
C GLU A 319 -3.98 -19.04 13.87
N LEU A 320 -5.02 -19.84 14.16
CA LEU A 320 -6.05 -20.18 13.18
C LEU A 320 -7.26 -19.22 13.21
N GLY A 321 -7.49 -18.56 14.34
CA GLY A 321 -8.67 -17.75 14.62
C GLY A 321 -9.96 -18.57 14.68
N PHE A 322 -11.10 -17.89 14.85
CA PHE A 322 -12.41 -18.49 14.62
C PHE A 322 -12.84 -18.23 13.17
N THR A 323 -13.26 -19.27 12.45
CA THR A 323 -13.69 -19.17 11.05
C THR A 323 -15.05 -19.85 10.85
N LYS A 324 -15.93 -19.21 10.08
CA LYS A 324 -17.19 -19.79 9.55
C LYS A 324 -17.42 -19.35 8.10
N ASP A 325 -18.34 -19.99 7.41
CA ASP A 325 -18.78 -19.54 6.09
C ASP A 325 -19.44 -18.16 6.14
N GLY A 326 -19.35 -17.42 5.04
CA GLY A 326 -19.82 -16.05 4.93
C GLY A 326 -21.23 -15.77 5.45
N PRO A 327 -22.24 -16.64 5.23
CA PRO A 327 -23.60 -16.44 5.74
C PRO A 327 -23.73 -16.36 7.27
N TYR A 328 -22.74 -16.83 8.04
CA TYR A 328 -22.73 -16.73 9.51
C TYR A 328 -22.81 -15.27 10.02
N ILE A 329 -22.42 -14.28 9.19
CA ILE A 329 -22.59 -12.86 9.52
C ILE A 329 -24.06 -12.50 9.80
N TYR A 330 -25.02 -13.08 9.06
CA TYR A 330 -26.44 -12.80 9.25
C TYR A 330 -26.95 -13.42 10.54
N GLN A 331 -26.46 -14.61 10.92
CA GLN A 331 -26.77 -15.21 12.23
C GLN A 331 -26.32 -14.30 13.36
N LEU A 332 -25.03 -13.94 13.40
CA LEU A 332 -24.45 -13.09 14.45
C LEU A 332 -25.12 -11.71 14.54
N LEU A 333 -25.52 -11.13 13.41
CA LEU A 333 -26.25 -9.86 13.40
C LEU A 333 -27.73 -10.01 13.82
N SER A 334 -28.39 -11.12 13.46
CA SER A 334 -29.77 -11.39 13.89
C SER A 334 -29.90 -11.57 15.40
N GLU A 335 -28.91 -12.16 16.07
CA GLU A 335 -28.79 -12.25 17.53
C GLU A 335 -28.76 -10.85 18.21
N LEU A 336 -28.47 -9.79 17.45
CA LEU A 336 -28.43 -8.39 17.89
C LEU A 336 -29.63 -7.58 17.39
N ASN A 337 -30.64 -8.21 16.78
CA ASN A 337 -31.75 -7.60 16.03
C ASN A 337 -31.31 -6.74 14.83
N ILE A 338 -30.10 -6.97 14.29
CA ILE A 338 -29.61 -6.33 13.07
C ILE A 338 -29.99 -7.22 11.87
N THR A 339 -30.93 -6.72 11.08
CA THR A 339 -31.58 -7.35 9.92
C THR A 339 -31.59 -6.35 8.77
N GLN A 340 -31.99 -6.73 7.55
CA GLN A 340 -32.14 -5.78 6.42
C GLN A 340 -32.90 -4.50 6.84
N LYS A 341 -34.13 -4.65 7.36
CA LYS A 341 -35.01 -3.54 7.72
C LYS A 341 -34.43 -2.64 8.83
N THR A 342 -33.75 -3.23 9.82
CA THR A 342 -33.12 -2.46 10.91
C THR A 342 -31.78 -1.87 10.50
N ALA A 343 -31.04 -2.50 9.58
CA ALA A 343 -29.81 -1.96 9.01
C ALA A 343 -30.07 -0.71 8.17
N ASP A 344 -31.12 -0.70 7.34
CA ASP A 344 -31.53 0.49 6.58
C ASP A 344 -31.86 1.67 7.51
N MET A 345 -32.63 1.42 8.58
CA MET A 345 -32.94 2.41 9.62
C MET A 345 -31.69 2.90 10.36
N LEU A 346 -30.78 2.00 10.73
CA LEU A 346 -29.53 2.33 11.42
C LEU A 346 -28.59 3.14 10.52
N THR A 347 -28.55 2.87 9.22
CA THR A 347 -27.80 3.67 8.24
C THR A 347 -28.34 5.10 8.19
N GLY A 348 -29.66 5.29 8.16
CA GLY A 348 -30.27 6.62 8.28
C GLY A 348 -29.95 7.34 9.60
N ILE A 349 -29.84 6.61 10.71
CA ILE A 349 -29.39 7.18 11.99
C ILE A 349 -27.89 7.54 11.96
N ILE A 350 -27.05 6.72 11.32
CA ILE A 350 -25.61 6.98 11.11
C ILE A 350 -25.39 8.21 10.23
N GLU A 351 -26.19 8.42 9.18
CA GLU A 351 -26.15 9.62 8.36
C GLU A 351 -26.49 10.87 9.20
N LYS A 352 -27.59 10.86 9.97
CA LYS A 352 -27.92 11.94 10.92
C LYS A 352 -26.80 12.19 11.93
N ALA A 353 -26.20 11.13 12.48
CA ALA A 353 -25.10 11.20 13.44
C ALA A 353 -23.87 11.91 12.83
N CYS A 354 -23.47 11.53 11.61
CA CYS A 354 -22.34 12.15 10.93
C CYS A 354 -22.59 13.64 10.62
N ILE A 355 -23.83 14.04 10.33
CA ILE A 355 -24.20 15.45 10.14
C ILE A 355 -24.15 16.21 11.47
N LEU A 356 -24.73 15.67 12.56
CA LEU A 356 -24.73 16.31 13.87
C LEU A 356 -23.30 16.52 14.42
N LEU A 357 -22.43 15.51 14.29
CA LEU A 357 -21.02 15.60 14.67
C LEU A 357 -20.29 16.66 13.84
N GLN A 358 -20.55 16.73 12.53
CA GLN A 358 -19.97 17.75 11.65
C GLN A 358 -20.37 19.16 12.09
N GLU A 359 -21.62 19.36 12.49
CA GLU A 359 -22.09 20.67 12.97
C GLU A 359 -21.56 21.00 14.37
N GLY A 360 -21.43 20.01 15.26
CA GLY A 360 -20.90 20.18 16.63
C GLY A 360 -19.44 20.67 16.67
N GLU A 361 -18.58 20.19 15.78
CA GLU A 361 -17.21 20.70 15.61
C GLU A 361 -17.17 22.20 15.24
N ASN A 362 -18.22 22.74 14.61
CA ASN A 362 -18.25 24.14 14.16
C ASN A 362 -18.75 25.11 15.24
N VAL A 363 -19.62 24.68 16.17
CA VAL A 363 -20.20 25.55 17.20
C VAL A 363 -19.21 25.85 18.34
N THR A 364 -18.35 24.89 18.69
CA THR A 364 -17.35 25.04 19.77
C THR A 364 -16.14 25.90 19.38
N GLY A 365 -16.02 26.30 18.10
CA GLY A 365 -14.89 27.06 17.54
C GLY A 365 -14.91 28.58 17.78
N GLY A 366 -15.49 29.05 18.88
CA GLY A 366 -15.61 30.49 19.19
C GLY A 366 -14.32 31.09 19.75
N GLY A 367 -13.67 31.98 18.98
CA GLY A 367 -12.65 32.90 19.51
C GLY A 367 -11.24 32.31 19.75
N GLY A 368 -10.59 31.77 18.71
CA GLY A 368 -9.18 31.35 18.82
C GLY A 368 -8.57 30.97 17.47
N THR A 369 -7.23 31.06 17.36
CA THR A 369 -6.51 30.72 16.11
C THR A 369 -6.75 29.26 15.71
N HIS A 370 -7.35 29.08 14.53
CA HIS A 370 -7.92 27.81 14.08
C HIS A 370 -6.93 26.62 14.08
N LYS A 371 -7.11 25.68 15.01
CA LYS A 371 -6.60 24.30 14.92
C LYS A 371 -7.72 23.38 14.40
N THR A 372 -7.93 23.36 13.09
CA THR A 372 -8.95 22.50 12.45
C THR A 372 -8.50 21.04 12.36
N ASN A 373 -8.43 20.36 13.51
CA ASN A 373 -8.44 18.89 13.57
C ASN A 373 -9.88 18.38 13.34
N SER A 374 -10.49 18.71 12.20
CA SER A 374 -11.82 18.19 11.87
C SER A 374 -11.72 16.68 11.65
N SER A 375 -12.51 15.91 12.39
CA SER A 375 -12.32 14.48 12.51
C SER A 375 -13.00 13.70 11.38
N VAL A 376 -12.45 12.52 11.08
CA VAL A 376 -13.13 11.53 10.24
C VAL A 376 -14.04 10.73 11.16
N PHE A 377 -15.35 10.92 11.02
CA PHE A 377 -16.33 10.13 11.75
C PHE A 377 -16.24 8.67 11.29
N ARG A 378 -15.92 7.80 12.25
CA ARG A 378 -15.73 6.37 12.05
C ARG A 378 -17.07 5.64 11.94
N LEU A 379 -18.15 6.20 12.49
CA LEU A 379 -19.52 5.70 12.34
C LEU A 379 -19.94 5.49 10.87
N GLU A 380 -19.48 6.32 9.93
CA GLU A 380 -19.75 6.15 8.49
C GLU A 380 -19.33 4.75 8.00
N SER A 381 -18.23 4.21 8.55
CA SER A 381 -17.71 2.86 8.25
C SER A 381 -18.68 1.73 8.65
N ILE A 382 -19.55 1.94 9.64
CA ILE A 382 -20.57 0.96 10.02
C ILE A 382 -21.71 0.96 8.99
N GLY A 383 -22.07 2.12 8.45
CA GLY A 383 -23.01 2.23 7.31
C GLY A 383 -22.43 1.60 6.05
N ASP A 384 -21.15 1.84 5.75
CA ASP A 384 -20.41 1.19 4.65
C ASP A 384 -20.46 -0.35 4.79
N ILE A 385 -20.23 -0.89 6.00
CA ILE A 385 -20.32 -2.33 6.32
C ILE A 385 -21.75 -2.88 6.15
N PHE A 386 -22.78 -2.19 6.64
CA PHE A 386 -24.16 -2.62 6.47
C PHE A 386 -24.57 -2.65 4.98
N GLY A 387 -24.18 -1.63 4.20
CA GLY A 387 -24.44 -1.57 2.76
C GLY A 387 -23.74 -2.65 1.93
N LEU A 388 -22.71 -3.31 2.49
CA LEU A 388 -22.00 -4.44 1.89
C LEU A 388 -22.62 -5.79 2.30
N ILE A 389 -22.98 -5.96 3.57
CA ILE A 389 -23.61 -7.19 4.10
C ILE A 389 -25.03 -7.35 3.55
N PHE A 390 -25.83 -6.29 3.60
CA PHE A 390 -27.25 -6.25 3.22
C PHE A 390 -27.44 -5.74 1.78
N LYS A 391 -26.50 -6.10 0.90
CA LYS A 391 -26.48 -5.69 -0.51
C LYS A 391 -27.68 -6.27 -1.27
N ASP A 392 -28.40 -5.40 -1.96
CA ASP A 392 -29.42 -5.71 -2.98
C ASP A 392 -30.51 -6.69 -2.49
N ASN A 393 -30.83 -6.65 -1.19
CA ASN A 393 -31.81 -7.51 -0.48
C ASN A 393 -31.57 -9.03 -0.65
N SER A 394 -30.35 -9.45 -0.99
CA SER A 394 -30.00 -10.85 -1.23
C SER A 394 -28.89 -11.32 -0.29
N THR A 395 -28.99 -12.55 0.19
CA THR A 395 -27.92 -13.22 0.94
C THR A 395 -27.03 -14.09 0.04
N ALA A 396 -27.37 -14.23 -1.25
CA ALA A 396 -26.75 -15.19 -2.17
C ALA A 396 -25.28 -14.87 -2.51
N HIS A 397 -24.82 -13.62 -2.35
CA HIS A 397 -23.39 -13.28 -2.51
C HIS A 397 -22.54 -13.80 -1.35
N ALA A 398 -23.10 -13.99 -0.15
CA ALA A 398 -22.36 -14.37 1.04
C ALA A 398 -21.69 -15.76 0.97
N GLN A 399 -22.13 -16.65 0.07
CA GLN A 399 -21.46 -17.94 -0.18
C GLN A 399 -19.98 -17.78 -0.61
N TYR A 400 -19.66 -16.65 -1.26
CA TYR A 400 -18.32 -16.30 -1.74
C TYR A 400 -17.42 -15.67 -0.65
N TYR A 401 -17.92 -15.57 0.57
CA TYR A 401 -17.24 -14.92 1.69
C TYR A 401 -16.83 -15.94 2.75
N ARG A 402 -15.84 -15.58 3.58
CA ARG A 402 -15.61 -16.24 4.88
C ARG A 402 -15.73 -15.22 6.00
N PHE A 403 -16.39 -15.64 7.07
CA PHE A 403 -16.45 -14.93 8.35
C PHE A 403 -15.24 -15.35 9.18
N HIS A 404 -14.47 -14.39 9.68
CA HIS A 404 -13.25 -14.68 10.43
C HIS A 404 -13.04 -13.70 11.59
N VAL A 405 -12.70 -14.22 12.77
CA VAL A 405 -12.34 -13.42 13.96
C VAL A 405 -10.99 -13.88 14.49
N GLN A 406 -10.05 -12.95 14.58
CA GLN A 406 -8.70 -13.17 15.11
C GLN A 406 -8.41 -12.24 16.29
N GLU A 407 -7.59 -12.72 17.22
CA GLU A 407 -6.97 -11.86 18.23
C GLU A 407 -5.71 -11.22 17.65
N VAL A 408 -5.58 -9.90 17.80
CA VAL A 408 -4.43 -9.13 17.35
C VAL A 408 -3.66 -8.67 18.59
N GLU A 409 -2.35 -8.84 18.61
CA GLU A 409 -1.51 -8.31 19.68
C GLU A 409 -1.66 -6.78 19.75
N ALA A 410 -2.18 -6.29 20.87
CA ALA A 410 -2.46 -4.87 21.02
C ALA A 410 -1.16 -4.06 21.07
N SER A 411 -1.16 -2.90 20.40
CA SER A 411 -0.08 -1.92 20.48
C SER A 411 0.21 -1.53 21.93
N SER A 412 1.48 -1.23 22.24
CA SER A 412 2.06 -1.16 23.59
C SER A 412 1.39 -0.24 24.63
N ASP A 413 0.47 0.64 24.23
CA ASP A 413 -0.34 1.43 25.16
C ASP A 413 -1.46 0.61 25.84
N ASP A 414 -2.04 -0.40 25.18
CA ASP A 414 -3.19 -1.17 25.71
C ASP A 414 -2.77 -2.44 26.49
N SER A 415 -1.50 -2.84 26.37
CA SER A 415 -0.92 -4.01 27.06
C SER A 415 -1.06 -3.94 28.59
N PHE A 416 -1.24 -2.75 29.16
CA PHE A 416 -1.46 -2.52 30.60
C PHE A 416 -2.86 -2.92 31.11
N LYS A 417 -3.80 -3.33 30.24
CA LYS A 417 -5.15 -3.76 30.63
C LYS A 417 -5.46 -5.24 30.39
N GLY A 418 -4.57 -5.99 29.73
CA GLY A 418 -4.77 -7.42 29.47
C GLY A 418 -5.95 -7.78 28.55
N LYS A 419 -6.66 -6.80 27.98
CA LYS A 419 -7.70 -7.05 26.96
C LYS A 419 -7.04 -7.56 25.67
N THR A 420 -7.46 -8.73 25.19
CA THR A 420 -7.15 -9.14 23.82
C THR A 420 -7.96 -8.29 22.84
N SER A 421 -7.28 -7.68 21.87
CA SER A 421 -7.96 -6.90 20.83
C SER A 421 -8.41 -7.84 19.73
N ARG A 422 -9.64 -7.70 19.24
CA ARG A 422 -10.19 -8.60 18.21
C ARG A 422 -10.58 -7.85 16.95
N THR A 423 -10.37 -8.49 15.82
CA THR A 423 -10.83 -8.00 14.51
C THR A 423 -11.86 -8.98 13.97
N LEU A 424 -13.09 -8.50 13.78
CA LEU A 424 -14.10 -9.17 12.98
C LEU A 424 -13.82 -8.86 11.51
N SER A 425 -13.85 -9.88 10.67
CA SER A 425 -13.42 -9.81 9.28
C SER A 425 -14.40 -10.57 8.41
N TRP A 426 -14.79 -9.98 7.28
CA TRP A 426 -15.67 -10.62 6.29
C TRP A 426 -15.02 -10.46 4.91
N TRP A 427 -14.41 -11.54 4.43
CA TRP A 427 -13.54 -11.51 3.27
C TRP A 427 -14.20 -12.19 2.08
N CYS A 428 -14.38 -11.44 1.00
CA CYS A 428 -14.77 -11.95 -0.29
C CYS A 428 -13.56 -12.61 -0.95
N PHE A 429 -13.70 -13.88 -1.36
CA PHE A 429 -12.65 -14.59 -2.11
C PHE A 429 -12.98 -14.78 -3.60
N ASN A 430 -14.07 -14.15 -4.08
CA ASN A 430 -14.51 -14.19 -5.47
C ASN A 430 -14.56 -12.78 -6.08
N PRO A 431 -13.48 -12.31 -6.73
CA PRO A 431 -13.44 -10.92 -7.22
C PRO A 431 -14.43 -10.64 -8.36
N GLY A 432 -14.93 -11.67 -9.04
CA GLY A 432 -15.98 -11.53 -10.05
C GLY A 432 -17.26 -10.82 -9.57
N ILE A 433 -17.60 -10.80 -8.28
CA ILE A 433 -18.77 -10.06 -7.76
C ILE A 433 -18.71 -8.56 -8.10
N ALA A 434 -17.52 -7.97 -8.11
CA ALA A 434 -17.34 -6.55 -8.47
C ALA A 434 -17.40 -6.34 -10.00
N MET A 435 -16.96 -7.33 -10.78
CA MET A 435 -16.88 -7.26 -12.24
C MET A 435 -18.23 -7.56 -12.93
N GLU A 436 -18.99 -8.51 -12.41
CA GLU A 436 -20.33 -8.91 -12.87
C GLU A 436 -21.34 -7.74 -12.84
N GLU A 437 -21.12 -6.75 -11.96
CA GLU A 437 -21.95 -5.53 -11.91
C GLU A 437 -21.79 -4.65 -13.17
N PHE A 438 -20.66 -4.72 -13.90
CA PHE A 438 -20.51 -4.02 -15.19
C PHE A 438 -21.32 -4.68 -16.31
N THR A 439 -21.41 -6.01 -16.33
CA THR A 439 -22.28 -6.76 -17.26
C THR A 439 -23.74 -6.39 -17.04
N LYS A 440 -24.18 -6.32 -15.78
CA LYS A 440 -25.55 -5.88 -15.40
C LYS A 440 -25.84 -4.41 -15.72
N LEU A 441 -24.80 -3.58 -15.83
CA LEU A 441 -24.89 -2.19 -16.27
C LEU A 441 -24.83 -2.03 -17.80
N GLY A 442 -24.63 -3.12 -18.56
CA GLY A 442 -24.61 -3.10 -20.03
C GLY A 442 -23.33 -2.55 -20.64
N VAL A 443 -22.19 -2.64 -19.95
CA VAL A 443 -20.88 -2.22 -20.50
C VAL A 443 -20.57 -2.97 -21.79
N ARG A 444 -20.17 -2.24 -22.83
CA ARG A 444 -20.11 -2.71 -24.22
C ARG A 444 -18.95 -3.65 -24.52
N SER A 445 -17.79 -3.40 -23.89
CA SER A 445 -16.56 -4.21 -23.96
C SER A 445 -15.71 -3.91 -22.72
N ILE A 446 -15.16 -4.93 -22.06
CA ILE A 446 -14.14 -4.77 -21.01
C ILE A 446 -12.79 -5.28 -21.55
N ILE A 447 -11.78 -4.42 -21.60
CA ILE A 447 -10.43 -4.76 -22.07
C ILE A 447 -9.46 -4.71 -20.88
N LEU A 448 -8.84 -5.84 -20.56
CA LEU A 448 -7.87 -5.98 -19.48
C LEU A 448 -6.47 -6.20 -20.07
N THR A 449 -5.49 -5.38 -19.67
CA THR A 449 -4.12 -5.44 -20.23
C THR A 449 -3.05 -5.19 -19.17
N SER A 450 -1.90 -5.84 -19.33
CA SER A 450 -0.73 -5.77 -18.44
C SER A 450 0.47 -6.48 -19.07
N GLY A 451 1.67 -6.30 -18.51
CA GLY A 451 2.85 -7.09 -18.85
C GLY A 451 2.96 -8.48 -18.20
N THR A 452 2.04 -8.84 -17.29
CA THR A 452 2.12 -10.08 -16.48
C THR A 452 0.72 -10.61 -16.07
N LEU A 453 -0.10 -11.02 -17.03
CA LEU A 453 -1.42 -11.63 -16.79
C LEU A 453 -1.35 -13.16 -16.74
N SER A 454 -0.52 -13.76 -17.60
CA SER A 454 -0.38 -15.21 -17.78
C SER A 454 -0.04 -15.93 -16.45
N PRO A 455 -0.67 -17.09 -16.14
CA PRO A 455 -1.70 -17.79 -16.93
C PRO A 455 -3.02 -17.03 -17.06
N MET A 456 -3.60 -17.05 -18.26
CA MET A 456 -4.77 -16.23 -18.61
C MET A 456 -6.11 -16.86 -18.19
N ASP A 457 -6.20 -18.20 -18.19
CA ASP A 457 -7.43 -18.92 -17.86
C ASP A 457 -7.85 -18.76 -16.39
N SER A 458 -6.89 -18.86 -15.47
CA SER A 458 -7.14 -18.64 -14.04
C SER A 458 -7.57 -17.21 -13.74
N PHE A 459 -6.98 -16.22 -14.43
CA PHE A 459 -7.37 -14.82 -14.33
C PHE A 459 -8.82 -14.60 -14.81
N ALA A 460 -9.20 -15.21 -15.93
CA ALA A 460 -10.57 -15.16 -16.44
C ALA A 460 -11.57 -15.83 -15.48
N GLU A 461 -11.23 -17.00 -14.93
CA GLU A 461 -12.06 -17.75 -14.00
C GLU A 461 -12.34 -16.96 -12.71
N GLU A 462 -11.32 -16.37 -12.08
CA GLU A 462 -11.50 -15.61 -10.84
C GLU A 462 -12.40 -14.38 -11.01
N LEU A 463 -12.32 -13.71 -12.17
CA LEU A 463 -13.12 -12.52 -12.48
C LEU A 463 -14.55 -12.83 -12.96
N LYS A 464 -14.92 -14.10 -13.19
CA LYS A 464 -16.24 -14.51 -13.73
C LYS A 464 -16.68 -13.73 -14.99
N LEU A 465 -15.73 -13.37 -15.83
CA LEU A 465 -16.00 -12.71 -17.11
C LEU A 465 -15.46 -13.56 -18.25
N GLU A 466 -16.24 -13.70 -19.31
CA GLU A 466 -15.79 -14.35 -20.53
C GLU A 466 -14.90 -13.38 -21.32
N PHE A 467 -13.67 -13.82 -21.60
CA PHE A 467 -12.70 -13.14 -22.46
C PHE A 467 -12.44 -14.02 -23.68
N PRO A 468 -13.27 -13.95 -24.74
CA PRO A 468 -13.08 -14.72 -25.95
C PRO A 468 -11.90 -14.20 -26.79
N VAL A 469 -11.67 -12.88 -26.79
CA VAL A 469 -10.47 -12.30 -27.42
C VAL A 469 -9.32 -12.36 -26.43
N ARG A 470 -8.24 -13.06 -26.81
CA ARG A 470 -7.03 -13.22 -25.99
C ARG A 470 -5.76 -13.02 -26.81
N LEU A 471 -4.71 -12.52 -26.15
CA LEU A 471 -3.39 -12.36 -26.74
C LEU A 471 -2.31 -12.52 -25.66
N GLU A 472 -1.28 -13.32 -25.93
CA GLU A 472 0.00 -13.32 -25.21
C GLU A 472 1.10 -12.99 -26.21
N ASN A 473 1.51 -11.70 -26.24
CA ASN A 473 2.41 -11.17 -27.26
C ASN A 473 3.88 -11.55 -27.01
N PRO A 474 4.70 -11.78 -28.06
CA PRO A 474 6.15 -11.89 -27.93
C PRO A 474 6.79 -10.54 -27.54
N HIS A 475 8.08 -10.57 -27.15
CA HIS A 475 8.84 -9.36 -26.86
C HIS A 475 9.56 -8.83 -28.12
N VAL A 476 9.62 -7.50 -28.26
CA VAL A 476 10.33 -6.75 -29.32
C VAL A 476 11.87 -6.80 -29.28
N ILE A 477 12.48 -7.77 -28.59
CA ILE A 477 13.96 -7.90 -28.52
C ILE A 477 14.44 -9.20 -29.15
N SER A 478 15.64 -9.18 -29.72
CA SER A 478 16.35 -10.37 -30.16
C SER A 478 16.98 -11.11 -28.97
N GLY A 479 17.10 -12.44 -29.07
CA GLY A 479 17.61 -13.30 -28.00
C GLY A 479 19.08 -13.08 -27.59
N ASN A 480 19.81 -12.22 -28.30
CA ASN A 480 21.15 -11.75 -27.92
C ASN A 480 21.14 -10.53 -26.98
N GLN A 481 19.99 -9.88 -26.77
CA GLN A 481 19.82 -8.73 -25.87
C GLN A 481 19.45 -9.12 -24.44
N ILE A 482 19.16 -10.39 -24.20
CA ILE A 482 18.73 -10.94 -22.92
C ILE A 482 19.62 -12.11 -22.51
N TRP A 483 20.08 -12.09 -21.27
CA TRP A 483 20.63 -13.26 -20.58
C TRP A 483 19.65 -13.64 -19.46
N ALA A 484 19.25 -14.90 -19.39
CA ALA A 484 18.43 -15.40 -18.29
C ALA A 484 19.02 -16.71 -17.76
N GLY A 485 19.33 -16.77 -16.48
CA GLY A 485 20.04 -17.91 -15.90
C GLY A 485 19.65 -18.21 -14.47
N VAL A 486 19.44 -19.50 -14.19
CA VAL A 486 19.24 -20.03 -12.85
C VAL A 486 20.61 -20.35 -12.24
N ALA A 487 20.85 -19.78 -11.07
CA ALA A 487 21.97 -20.10 -10.20
C ALA A 487 21.41 -20.92 -9.01
N PRO A 488 21.48 -22.25 -9.03
CA PRO A 488 20.99 -23.10 -7.93
C PRO A 488 21.98 -23.20 -6.77
N VAL A 489 23.25 -22.83 -6.99
CA VAL A 489 24.34 -22.90 -6.00
C VAL A 489 25.15 -21.62 -5.96
N GLY A 490 25.74 -21.32 -4.80
CA GLY A 490 26.63 -20.20 -4.56
C GLY A 490 28.10 -20.48 -4.90
N PRO A 491 28.99 -19.49 -4.70
CA PRO A 491 30.42 -19.58 -5.01
C PRO A 491 31.17 -20.78 -4.41
N SER A 492 30.78 -21.29 -3.23
CA SER A 492 31.38 -22.50 -2.64
C SER A 492 30.64 -23.80 -2.99
N GLY A 493 29.59 -23.74 -3.80
CA GLY A 493 28.76 -24.89 -4.16
C GLY A 493 27.56 -25.15 -3.24
N TYR A 494 27.39 -24.36 -2.17
CA TYR A 494 26.23 -24.42 -1.28
C TYR A 494 24.92 -24.09 -2.02
N SER A 495 23.83 -24.81 -1.76
CA SER A 495 22.54 -24.58 -2.42
C SER A 495 21.89 -23.24 -2.06
N PHE A 496 21.41 -22.52 -3.07
CA PHE A 496 20.49 -21.39 -2.90
C PHE A 496 19.05 -21.90 -2.75
N ASN A 497 18.61 -22.06 -1.51
CA ASN A 497 17.22 -22.37 -1.18
C ASN A 497 16.66 -21.31 -0.22
N SER A 498 15.81 -20.41 -0.72
CA SER A 498 15.22 -19.32 0.06
C SER A 498 14.03 -19.74 0.96
N SER A 499 13.78 -21.04 1.14
CA SER A 499 12.64 -21.53 1.93
C SER A 499 12.75 -21.12 3.40
N TYR A 500 11.64 -21.21 4.14
CA TYR A 500 11.60 -20.87 5.57
C TYR A 500 12.68 -21.61 6.39
N ARG A 501 12.94 -22.88 6.07
CA ARG A 501 13.91 -23.75 6.75
C ARG A 501 15.35 -23.25 6.54
N ASN A 502 15.70 -22.90 5.30
CA ASN A 502 17.10 -22.69 4.93
C ASN A 502 17.53 -21.21 4.97
N ARG A 503 16.61 -20.27 4.67
CA ARG A 503 16.90 -18.81 4.64
C ARG A 503 17.41 -18.20 5.96
N GLY A 504 17.26 -18.93 7.06
CA GLY A 504 17.76 -18.55 8.38
C GLY A 504 19.26 -18.80 8.58
N SER A 505 19.86 -19.73 7.82
CA SER A 505 21.24 -20.18 8.00
C SER A 505 22.26 -19.07 7.73
N ILE A 506 23.47 -19.20 8.29
CA ILE A 506 24.54 -18.21 8.12
C ILE A 506 25.25 -18.43 6.79
N GLU A 507 25.31 -19.68 6.34
CA GLU A 507 25.85 -20.16 5.07
C GLU A 507 25.07 -19.57 3.90
N TYR A 508 23.73 -19.72 3.89
CA TYR A 508 22.85 -19.16 2.85
C TYR A 508 23.04 -17.65 2.71
N LYS A 509 23.10 -16.93 3.84
CA LYS A 509 23.31 -15.47 3.85
C LYS A 509 24.69 -15.11 3.32
N SER A 510 25.75 -15.77 3.78
CA SER A 510 27.13 -15.54 3.35
C SER A 510 27.29 -15.79 1.85
N GLU A 511 26.81 -16.92 1.35
CA GLU A 511 26.90 -17.33 -0.05
C GLU A 511 26.12 -16.41 -0.99
N LEU A 512 24.90 -16.00 -0.60
CA LEU A 512 24.12 -15.04 -1.39
C LEU A 512 24.84 -13.69 -1.48
N GLY A 513 25.48 -13.25 -0.39
CA GLY A 513 26.31 -12.06 -0.36
C GLY A 513 27.55 -12.18 -1.25
N ASN A 514 28.26 -13.31 -1.19
CA ASN A 514 29.41 -13.59 -2.05
C ASN A 514 29.02 -13.68 -3.54
N ALA A 515 27.84 -14.21 -3.87
CA ALA A 515 27.31 -14.16 -5.24
C ALA A 515 27.02 -12.72 -5.69
N ILE A 516 26.39 -11.91 -4.84
CA ILE A 516 26.09 -10.49 -5.15
C ILE A 516 27.37 -9.67 -5.31
N VAL A 517 28.46 -9.94 -4.56
CA VAL A 517 29.78 -9.33 -4.82
C VAL A 517 30.27 -9.62 -6.24
N ASN A 518 30.12 -10.86 -6.72
CA ASN A 518 30.50 -11.22 -8.09
C ASN A 518 29.59 -10.54 -9.13
N PHE A 519 28.27 -10.52 -8.93
CA PHE A 519 27.35 -9.83 -9.85
C PHE A 519 27.59 -8.31 -9.88
N ALA A 520 27.85 -7.68 -8.74
CA ALA A 520 28.18 -6.25 -8.65
C ALA A 520 29.46 -5.89 -9.43
N ARG A 521 30.44 -6.81 -9.50
CA ARG A 521 31.67 -6.66 -10.30
C ARG A 521 31.45 -6.85 -11.81
N ILE A 522 30.50 -7.69 -12.22
CA ILE A 522 30.28 -8.08 -13.63
C ILE A 522 29.27 -7.16 -14.33
N VAL A 523 28.20 -6.79 -13.64
CA VAL A 523 27.08 -6.02 -14.20
C VAL A 523 27.49 -4.54 -14.32
N PRO A 524 27.41 -3.91 -15.51
CA PRO A 524 27.63 -2.48 -15.66
C PRO A 524 26.51 -1.68 -14.96
N ASP A 525 26.81 -0.43 -14.59
CA ASP A 525 25.81 0.56 -14.19
C ASP A 525 24.88 0.10 -13.05
N GLY A 526 23.56 0.00 -13.29
CA GLY A 526 22.53 -0.38 -12.32
C GLY A 526 22.32 -1.89 -12.16
N LEU A 527 22.46 -2.37 -10.93
CA LEU A 527 22.06 -3.71 -10.48
C LEU A 527 20.84 -3.61 -9.56
N LEU A 528 19.78 -4.36 -9.84
CA LEU A 528 18.58 -4.46 -9.01
C LEU A 528 18.55 -5.84 -8.33
N VAL A 529 18.33 -5.89 -7.01
CA VAL A 529 18.35 -7.13 -6.21
C VAL A 529 17.07 -7.22 -5.39
N PHE A 530 16.17 -8.14 -5.78
CA PHE A 530 14.85 -8.31 -5.19
C PHE A 530 14.79 -9.50 -4.24
N PHE A 531 14.47 -9.22 -2.98
CA PHE A 531 14.28 -10.23 -1.92
C PHE A 531 12.81 -10.66 -1.77
N PRO A 532 12.55 -11.92 -1.35
CA PRO A 532 11.24 -12.39 -0.94
C PRO A 532 10.50 -11.54 0.12
N SER A 533 11.19 -10.82 1.01
CA SER A 533 10.58 -9.93 2.00
C SER A 533 11.57 -8.97 2.66
N TYR A 534 11.06 -7.88 3.26
CA TYR A 534 11.87 -6.92 4.03
C TYR A 534 12.63 -7.59 5.19
N TYR A 535 12.05 -8.61 5.82
CA TYR A 535 12.72 -9.36 6.88
C TYR A 535 13.98 -10.07 6.37
N LEU A 536 13.90 -10.76 5.22
CA LEU A 536 15.07 -11.46 4.68
C LEU A 536 16.12 -10.47 4.17
N LEU A 537 15.70 -9.39 3.51
CA LEU A 537 16.55 -8.27 3.11
C LEU A 537 17.37 -7.71 4.30
N GLU A 538 16.71 -7.38 5.41
CA GLU A 538 17.37 -6.84 6.60
C GLU A 538 18.28 -7.87 7.29
N GLN A 539 17.87 -9.14 7.36
CA GLN A 539 18.69 -10.23 7.92
C GLN A 539 19.97 -10.46 7.09
N CYS A 540 19.87 -10.43 5.76
CA CYS A 540 21.03 -10.55 4.87
C CYS A 540 21.96 -9.33 4.98
N ILE A 541 21.44 -8.10 4.90
CA ILE A 541 22.26 -6.89 5.01
C ILE A 541 22.92 -6.75 6.40
N SER A 542 22.22 -7.15 7.47
CA SER A 542 22.80 -7.18 8.82
C SER A 542 23.96 -8.19 8.92
N CYS A 543 23.77 -9.39 8.36
CA CYS A 543 24.81 -10.42 8.25
C CYS A 543 26.03 -9.93 7.46
N TRP A 544 25.83 -9.29 6.31
CA TRP A 544 26.92 -8.84 5.45
C TRP A 544 27.75 -7.69 6.03
N LYS A 545 27.19 -6.95 7.00
CA LYS A 545 27.88 -5.86 7.72
C LYS A 545 28.62 -6.31 8.98
N THR A 546 28.33 -7.51 9.50
CA THR A 546 28.97 -8.05 10.72
C THR A 546 29.94 -9.19 10.41
N MET A 547 29.69 -9.99 9.37
CA MET A 547 30.62 -11.03 8.94
C MET A 547 31.89 -10.42 8.33
N GLY A 548 32.99 -10.62 9.05
CA GLY A 548 34.31 -10.01 8.86
C GLY A 548 34.98 -9.73 10.20
N GLN A 549 34.21 -9.20 11.18
CA GLN A 549 34.71 -8.75 12.49
C GLN A 549 35.00 -9.89 13.51
N GLN A 550 34.62 -11.13 13.21
CA GLN A 550 34.81 -12.30 14.09
C GLN A 550 36.16 -13.00 13.89
N ASN A 551 36.87 -12.73 12.78
CA ASN A 551 38.18 -13.30 12.50
C ASN A 551 39.26 -12.24 12.78
N LEU A 552 40.34 -12.63 13.46
CA LEU A 552 41.37 -11.71 13.98
C LEU A 552 42.38 -11.22 12.90
N SER A 553 41.89 -10.91 11.70
CA SER A 553 42.68 -10.42 10.56
C SER A 553 41.91 -9.36 9.77
N ASN A 554 42.61 -8.62 8.89
CA ASN A 554 42.07 -7.48 8.12
C ASN A 554 41.08 -7.88 6.99
N SER A 555 40.05 -8.65 7.33
CA SER A 555 39.06 -9.20 6.41
C SER A 555 37.91 -8.21 6.18
N THR A 556 37.94 -7.49 5.05
CA THR A 556 36.85 -6.59 4.63
C THR A 556 35.51 -7.32 4.61
N THR A 557 34.45 -6.71 5.16
CA THR A 557 33.12 -7.33 5.23
C THR A 557 32.53 -7.61 3.85
N ILE A 558 31.54 -8.50 3.78
CA ILE A 558 30.81 -8.75 2.52
C ILE A 558 30.16 -7.46 2.02
N TRP A 559 29.64 -6.62 2.93
CA TRP A 559 29.06 -5.32 2.58
C TRP A 559 30.10 -4.36 1.99
N GLU A 560 31.30 -4.24 2.56
CA GLU A 560 32.39 -3.44 1.98
C GLU A 560 32.80 -3.93 0.58
N ARG A 561 32.84 -5.25 0.38
CA ARG A 561 33.14 -5.87 -0.92
C ARG A 561 32.05 -5.59 -1.97
N ILE A 562 30.80 -5.40 -1.57
CA ILE A 562 29.73 -4.90 -2.46
C ILE A 562 29.97 -3.41 -2.74
N CYS A 563 30.16 -2.58 -1.71
CA CYS A 563 30.40 -1.13 -1.83
C CYS A 563 31.60 -0.79 -2.74
N LYS A 564 32.64 -1.62 -2.74
CA LYS A 564 33.82 -1.50 -3.62
C LYS A 564 33.48 -1.61 -5.12
N HIS A 565 32.36 -2.23 -5.47
CA HIS A 565 31.94 -2.46 -6.85
C HIS A 565 30.67 -1.70 -7.25
N LYS A 566 29.72 -1.48 -6.33
CA LYS A 566 28.50 -0.68 -6.57
C LYS A 566 28.04 0.06 -5.32
N LEU A 567 27.59 1.31 -5.51
CA LEU A 567 27.07 2.15 -4.43
C LEU A 567 25.68 1.66 -4.00
N PRO A 568 25.47 1.30 -2.72
CA PRO A 568 24.22 0.67 -2.31
C PRO A 568 23.09 1.67 -2.00
N VAL A 569 21.87 1.24 -2.33
CA VAL A 569 20.59 1.83 -1.93
C VAL A 569 19.71 0.70 -1.39
N VAL A 570 18.86 0.99 -0.41
CA VAL A 570 17.96 -0.01 0.21
C VAL A 570 16.54 0.55 0.23
N GLU A 571 15.56 -0.25 -0.18
CA GLU A 571 14.16 0.15 -0.23
C GLU A 571 13.60 0.46 1.17
N PRO A 572 13.12 1.70 1.43
CA PRO A 572 12.57 2.05 2.73
C PRO A 572 11.15 1.50 2.91
N ARG A 573 10.90 0.78 4.02
CA ARG A 573 9.55 0.36 4.44
C ARG A 573 8.55 1.53 4.49
N GLN A 574 9.01 2.74 4.80
CA GLN A 574 8.15 3.92 4.90
C GLN A 574 7.89 4.53 3.51
N SER A 575 6.63 4.52 3.11
CA SER A 575 6.18 4.97 1.77
C SER A 575 6.56 6.41 1.42
N SER A 576 6.76 7.28 2.41
CA SER A 576 7.14 8.70 2.27
C SER A 576 8.62 8.92 1.98
N LEU A 577 9.50 8.01 2.42
CA LEU A 577 10.95 8.10 2.17
C LEU A 577 11.34 7.53 0.80
N PHE A 578 10.39 6.92 0.10
CA PHE A 578 10.63 6.23 -1.16
C PHE A 578 11.16 7.13 -2.30
N PRO A 579 10.64 8.35 -2.56
CA PRO A 579 11.20 9.22 -3.60
C PRO A 579 12.69 9.50 -3.38
N LEU A 580 13.06 9.85 -2.15
CA LEU A 580 14.46 10.12 -1.76
C LEU A 580 15.40 8.93 -2.04
N ALA A 581 14.90 7.69 -1.93
CA ALA A 581 15.68 6.50 -2.27
C ALA A 581 15.83 6.30 -3.79
N ILE A 582 14.87 6.74 -4.60
CA ILE A 582 15.00 6.78 -6.06
C ILE A 582 15.97 7.89 -6.47
N ASP A 583 15.89 9.07 -5.87
CA ASP A 583 16.78 10.20 -6.15
C ASP A 583 18.23 9.88 -5.77
N ASP A 584 18.45 9.22 -4.62
CA ASP A 584 19.74 8.68 -4.17
C ASP A 584 20.29 7.63 -5.18
N TYR A 585 19.45 6.72 -5.66
CA TYR A 585 19.84 5.73 -6.67
C TYR A 585 20.20 6.37 -8.01
N MET A 586 19.35 7.27 -8.54
CA MET A 586 19.57 7.98 -9.80
C MET A 586 20.75 8.97 -9.72
N THR A 587 21.14 9.39 -8.51
CA THR A 587 22.39 10.14 -8.29
C THR A 587 23.59 9.20 -8.31
N LYS A 588 23.57 8.10 -7.54
CA LYS A 588 24.64 7.09 -7.49
C LYS A 588 24.89 6.38 -8.82
N LEU A 589 23.89 6.27 -9.69
CA LEU A 589 24.05 5.75 -11.05
C LEU A 589 24.98 6.61 -11.94
N LYS A 590 25.15 7.90 -11.62
CA LYS A 590 26.02 8.82 -12.38
C LYS A 590 27.51 8.67 -12.02
N GLU A 591 27.82 7.94 -10.97
CA GLU A 591 29.21 7.72 -10.51
C GLU A 591 29.95 6.78 -11.46
N VAL A 592 30.76 7.39 -12.32
CA VAL A 592 31.41 6.77 -13.47
C VAL A 592 32.29 5.59 -13.04
N ASN A 593 32.21 4.49 -13.79
CA ASN A 593 32.88 3.20 -13.54
C ASN A 593 32.40 2.39 -12.30
N ILE A 594 31.49 2.92 -11.47
CA ILE A 594 30.96 2.20 -10.29
C ILE A 594 29.48 1.86 -10.49
N GLY A 595 28.63 2.87 -10.68
CA GLY A 595 27.19 2.71 -10.68
C GLY A 595 26.62 2.27 -9.33
N ALA A 596 25.38 1.75 -9.33
CA ALA A 596 24.59 1.58 -8.11
C ALA A 596 23.90 0.22 -8.01
N VAL A 597 23.73 -0.27 -6.78
CA VAL A 597 22.96 -1.49 -6.47
C VAL A 597 21.74 -1.15 -5.62
N PHE A 598 20.53 -1.47 -6.10
CA PHE A 598 19.28 -1.28 -5.37
C PHE A 598 18.86 -2.60 -4.71
N PHE A 599 18.89 -2.65 -3.39
CA PHE A 599 18.32 -3.74 -2.62
C PHE A 599 16.84 -3.47 -2.32
N ALA A 600 15.96 -4.27 -2.91
CA ALA A 600 14.53 -4.10 -2.93
C ALA A 600 13.78 -5.38 -2.53
N VAL A 601 12.45 -5.33 -2.46
CA VAL A 601 11.63 -6.53 -2.21
C VAL A 601 10.65 -6.81 -3.35
N CYS A 602 10.39 -8.08 -3.63
CA CYS A 602 9.26 -8.48 -4.48
C CYS A 602 7.95 -8.01 -3.83
N ARG A 603 7.01 -7.49 -4.62
CA ARG A 603 5.81 -6.76 -4.14
C ARG A 603 6.13 -5.45 -3.38
N GLY A 604 7.39 -5.01 -3.41
CA GLY A 604 7.85 -3.71 -2.94
C GLY A 604 7.65 -2.62 -3.99
N LYS A 605 7.79 -1.37 -3.59
CA LYS A 605 7.59 -0.20 -4.46
C LYS A 605 8.59 -0.12 -5.63
N VAL A 606 9.75 -0.76 -5.54
CA VAL A 606 10.70 -0.84 -6.66
C VAL A 606 10.22 -1.82 -7.73
N SER A 607 9.45 -2.86 -7.34
CA SER A 607 8.86 -3.85 -8.26
C SER A 607 7.55 -3.38 -8.91
N GLU A 608 6.98 -2.27 -8.45
CA GLU A 608 5.71 -1.70 -8.93
C GLU A 608 5.91 -0.32 -9.57
N GLY A 609 5.24 -0.04 -10.70
CA GLY A 609 5.02 1.33 -11.20
C GLY A 609 6.23 2.17 -11.65
N LEU A 610 7.46 1.79 -11.33
CA LEU A 610 8.67 2.53 -11.72
C LEU A 610 9.30 2.04 -13.02
N ASP A 611 9.84 3.01 -13.76
CA ASP A 611 10.70 2.76 -14.90
C ASP A 611 12.19 2.78 -14.52
N PHE A 612 12.93 1.87 -15.15
CA PHE A 612 14.37 1.63 -14.95
C PHE A 612 14.89 1.27 -16.34
N ALA A 613 15.13 2.30 -17.15
CA ALA A 613 15.57 2.16 -18.52
C ALA A 613 17.11 2.18 -18.61
N ASP A 614 17.63 1.46 -19.60
CA ASP A 614 19.05 1.44 -19.92
C ASP A 614 19.96 1.16 -18.72
N HIS A 615 20.86 2.10 -18.43
CA HIS A 615 21.88 2.04 -17.38
C HIS A 615 21.26 1.91 -15.97
N ALA A 616 19.99 2.25 -15.77
CA ALA A 616 19.32 2.13 -14.49
C ALA A 616 18.82 0.72 -14.14
N GLY A 617 18.94 -0.27 -15.04
CA GLY A 617 18.33 -1.60 -14.88
C GLY A 617 19.08 -2.76 -15.53
N ARG A 618 20.40 -2.66 -15.73
CA ARG A 618 21.21 -3.61 -16.54
C ARG A 618 21.18 -5.06 -16.07
N ALA A 619 20.91 -5.34 -14.79
CA ALA A 619 20.50 -6.67 -14.36
C ALA A 619 19.52 -6.68 -13.19
N VAL A 620 18.69 -7.73 -13.14
CA VAL A 620 17.83 -8.10 -12.00
C VAL A 620 18.31 -9.42 -11.41
N VAL A 621 18.53 -9.44 -10.08
CA VAL A 621 18.73 -10.65 -9.28
C VAL A 621 17.46 -10.91 -8.47
N ILE A 622 16.88 -12.10 -8.62
CA ILE A 622 15.78 -12.60 -7.78
C ILE A 622 16.38 -13.56 -6.74
N THR A 623 16.39 -13.17 -5.47
CA THR A 623 17.08 -13.93 -4.39
C THR A 623 16.21 -15.04 -3.76
N GLY A 624 15.20 -15.54 -4.47
CA GLY A 624 14.24 -16.50 -3.93
C GLY A 624 12.79 -16.30 -4.36
N LEU A 625 11.93 -17.24 -3.96
CA LEU A 625 10.50 -17.23 -4.27
C LEU A 625 9.71 -16.43 -3.21
N PRO A 626 8.98 -15.34 -3.58
CA PRO A 626 8.25 -14.46 -2.66
C PRO A 626 6.88 -15.04 -2.24
N PHE A 627 6.89 -16.26 -1.69
CA PHE A 627 5.70 -16.90 -1.16
C PHE A 627 5.17 -16.13 0.07
N ALA A 628 3.86 -15.87 0.08
CA ALA A 628 3.16 -15.38 1.27
C ALA A 628 3.10 -16.48 2.36
N THR A 629 2.94 -16.12 3.63
CA THR A 629 2.97 -17.12 4.72
C THR A 629 1.72 -18.02 4.67
N LEU A 630 1.88 -19.35 4.73
CA LEU A 630 0.75 -20.29 4.73
C LEU A 630 -0.16 -20.18 5.97
N THR A 631 0.33 -19.62 7.07
CA THR A 631 -0.45 -19.34 8.28
C THR A 631 -1.18 -17.99 8.24
N ASP A 632 -0.99 -17.17 7.20
CA ASP A 632 -1.79 -15.95 7.01
C ASP A 632 -3.26 -16.34 6.77
N PRO A 633 -4.24 -15.84 7.56
CA PRO A 633 -5.63 -16.25 7.41
C PRO A 633 -6.26 -15.92 6.05
N LYS A 634 -5.87 -14.82 5.39
CA LYS A 634 -6.37 -14.48 4.04
C LYS A 634 -5.81 -15.47 3.01
N VAL A 635 -4.53 -15.84 3.11
CA VAL A 635 -3.89 -16.85 2.24
C VAL A 635 -4.50 -18.24 2.47
N ARG A 636 -4.61 -18.67 3.73
CA ARG A 636 -5.16 -19.98 4.10
C ARG A 636 -6.60 -20.14 3.60
N LEU A 637 -7.47 -19.19 3.95
CA LEU A 637 -8.89 -19.26 3.61
C LEU A 637 -9.17 -19.10 2.10
N LYS A 638 -8.34 -18.34 1.36
CA LYS A 638 -8.43 -18.27 -0.10
C LYS A 638 -8.09 -19.60 -0.77
N ARG A 639 -7.10 -20.34 -0.26
CA ARG A 639 -6.74 -21.68 -0.75
C ARG A 639 -7.88 -22.66 -0.48
N GLU A 640 -8.35 -22.75 0.77
CA GLU A 640 -9.50 -23.59 1.17
C GLU A 640 -10.76 -23.27 0.34
N TYR A 641 -11.06 -22.00 0.09
CA TYR A 641 -12.17 -21.53 -0.74
C TYR A 641 -12.07 -22.00 -2.20
N LEU A 642 -10.88 -21.89 -2.82
CA LEU A 642 -10.65 -22.35 -4.19
C LEU A 642 -10.77 -23.88 -4.28
N ASP A 643 -10.14 -24.60 -3.36
CA ASP A 643 -10.18 -26.07 -3.33
C ASP A 643 -11.62 -26.58 -3.19
N GLN A 644 -12.45 -25.97 -2.34
CA GLN A 644 -13.89 -26.28 -2.22
C GLN A 644 -14.68 -26.02 -3.51
N HIS A 645 -14.34 -24.96 -4.26
CA HIS A 645 -14.96 -24.68 -5.56
C HIS A 645 -14.53 -25.66 -6.66
N VAL A 646 -13.29 -26.16 -6.65
CA VAL A 646 -12.83 -27.21 -7.57
C VAL A 646 -13.55 -28.54 -7.30
N HIS A 647 -13.71 -28.92 -6.04
CA HIS A 647 -14.41 -30.17 -5.69
C HIS A 647 -15.90 -30.13 -6.08
N SER A 648 -16.59 -29.02 -5.85
CA SER A 648 -18.00 -28.87 -6.26
C SER A 648 -18.18 -28.84 -7.79
N ARG A 649 -17.27 -28.21 -8.54
CA ARG A 649 -17.31 -28.20 -10.02
C ARG A 649 -17.05 -29.57 -10.66
N LYS A 650 -16.15 -30.38 -10.09
CA LYS A 650 -15.84 -31.74 -10.58
C LYS A 650 -17.03 -32.70 -10.62
N SER A 651 -18.09 -32.42 -9.84
CA SER A 651 -19.35 -33.19 -9.84
C SER A 651 -20.28 -32.86 -11.02
N ILE A 652 -19.99 -31.80 -11.80
CA ILE A 652 -20.88 -31.26 -12.84
C ILE A 652 -20.18 -31.18 -14.20
N ASN A 653 -18.88 -30.86 -14.26
CA ASN A 653 -18.11 -30.83 -15.50
C ASN A 653 -16.66 -31.35 -15.33
N LYS A 654 -16.11 -31.98 -16.36
CA LYS A 654 -14.77 -32.57 -16.34
C LYS A 654 -13.67 -31.50 -16.40
N GLY A 655 -13.07 -31.21 -15.25
CA GLY A 655 -11.62 -31.01 -15.18
C GLY A 655 -11.03 -29.60 -15.33
N GLN A 656 -11.82 -28.53 -15.23
CA GLN A 656 -11.28 -27.16 -15.17
C GLN A 656 -11.69 -26.43 -13.88
N GLY A 657 -10.71 -25.88 -13.18
CA GLY A 657 -10.88 -25.00 -12.05
C GLY A 657 -9.59 -24.81 -11.24
N LEU A 658 -9.23 -23.56 -10.95
CA LEU A 658 -8.00 -23.17 -10.23
C LEU A 658 -7.96 -23.70 -8.78
N THR A 659 -6.99 -24.55 -8.46
CA THR A 659 -6.75 -25.00 -7.06
C THR A 659 -6.05 -23.95 -6.22
N GLY A 660 -6.14 -24.10 -4.89
CA GLY A 660 -5.46 -23.22 -3.93
C GLY A 660 -3.93 -23.22 -4.08
N GLU A 661 -3.31 -24.35 -4.41
CA GLU A 661 -1.86 -24.43 -4.61
C GLU A 661 -1.41 -23.81 -5.94
N GLU A 662 -2.18 -23.99 -7.01
CA GLU A 662 -1.91 -23.32 -8.30
C GLU A 662 -2.02 -21.81 -8.17
N TRP A 663 -3.08 -21.31 -7.52
CA TRP A 663 -3.24 -19.89 -7.20
C TRP A 663 -2.04 -19.36 -6.40
N TYR A 664 -1.65 -20.06 -5.33
CA TYR A 664 -0.54 -19.69 -4.46
C TYR A 664 0.82 -19.67 -5.21
N SER A 665 1.02 -20.57 -6.17
CA SER A 665 2.14 -20.54 -7.11
C SER A 665 2.09 -19.33 -8.05
N GLN A 666 0.97 -19.13 -8.73
CA GLN A 666 0.79 -18.04 -9.71
C GLN A 666 0.96 -16.66 -9.06
N GLN A 667 0.40 -16.46 -7.86
CA GLN A 667 0.61 -15.25 -7.05
C GLN A 667 2.10 -14.97 -6.77
N THR A 668 2.87 -16.02 -6.53
CA THR A 668 4.31 -15.91 -6.24
C THR A 668 5.11 -15.56 -7.50
N LEU A 669 4.76 -16.16 -8.65
CA LEU A 669 5.46 -15.96 -9.92
C LEU A 669 5.05 -14.68 -10.66
N ARG A 670 3.82 -14.18 -10.52
CA ARG A 670 3.43 -12.83 -10.98
C ARG A 670 4.29 -11.74 -10.33
N ALA A 671 4.56 -11.84 -9.03
CA ALA A 671 5.44 -10.91 -8.33
C ALA A 671 6.90 -10.98 -8.80
N ILE A 672 7.36 -12.15 -9.27
CA ILE A 672 8.68 -12.32 -9.90
C ILE A 672 8.69 -11.71 -11.30
N ASN A 673 7.69 -11.99 -12.14
CA ASN A 673 7.59 -11.44 -13.49
C ASN A 673 7.52 -9.89 -13.47
N GLN A 674 6.86 -9.28 -12.48
CA GLN A 674 6.84 -7.82 -12.26
C GLN A 674 8.21 -7.21 -11.91
N ALA A 675 9.07 -7.96 -11.22
CA ALA A 675 10.45 -7.55 -10.91
C ALA A 675 11.37 -7.77 -12.12
N ILE A 676 11.19 -8.86 -12.87
CA ILE A 676 11.94 -9.15 -14.11
C ILE A 676 11.63 -8.14 -15.21
N GLY A 677 10.37 -7.71 -15.36
CA GLY A 677 9.93 -6.65 -16.28
C GLY A 677 10.54 -5.26 -16.00
N ARG A 678 11.48 -5.15 -15.05
CA ARG A 678 12.24 -3.92 -14.81
C ARG A 678 13.52 -3.80 -15.66
N VAL A 679 13.98 -4.88 -16.32
CA VAL A 679 15.26 -4.92 -17.06
C VAL A 679 15.20 -4.38 -18.50
N ILE A 680 14.07 -4.56 -19.21
CA ILE A 680 13.98 -4.29 -20.66
C ILE A 680 12.83 -3.32 -20.96
N ARG A 681 13.16 -2.13 -21.47
CA ARG A 681 12.21 -1.00 -21.63
C ARG A 681 11.94 -0.56 -23.07
N HIS A 682 12.71 -1.01 -24.06
CA HIS A 682 12.45 -0.78 -25.49
C HIS A 682 13.20 -1.77 -26.39
N ARG A 683 12.88 -1.80 -27.70
CA ARG A 683 13.55 -2.66 -28.71
C ARG A 683 15.09 -2.57 -28.71
N HIS A 684 15.64 -1.42 -28.33
CA HIS A 684 17.08 -1.18 -28.24
C HIS A 684 17.65 -1.37 -26.82
N ASP A 685 16.95 -1.98 -25.88
CA ASP A 685 17.48 -2.19 -24.51
C ASP A 685 18.32 -3.48 -24.44
N TYR A 686 18.93 -3.77 -23.28
CA TYR A 686 19.52 -5.08 -22.96
C TYR A 686 19.76 -5.27 -21.46
N GLY A 687 19.78 -6.52 -20.99
CA GLY A 687 20.17 -6.82 -19.62
C GLY A 687 20.04 -8.29 -19.23
N ALA A 688 20.38 -8.57 -17.97
CA ALA A 688 20.45 -9.92 -17.43
C ALA A 688 19.43 -10.20 -16.32
N ILE A 689 18.91 -11.43 -16.27
CA ILE A 689 17.96 -11.93 -15.27
C ILE A 689 18.59 -13.13 -14.56
N ILE A 690 18.93 -12.93 -13.29
CA ILE A 690 19.66 -13.90 -12.48
C ILE A 690 18.72 -14.46 -11.41
N LEU A 691 18.41 -15.75 -11.51
CA LEU A 691 17.46 -16.44 -10.63
C LEU A 691 18.23 -17.27 -9.59
N CYS A 692 18.48 -16.69 -8.42
CA CYS A 692 19.27 -17.30 -7.33
C CYS A 692 18.39 -18.15 -6.40
N ASP A 693 17.79 -19.21 -6.93
CA ASP A 693 17.16 -20.26 -6.13
C ASP A 693 17.08 -21.58 -6.92
N GLU A 694 17.44 -22.70 -6.31
CA GLU A 694 17.45 -24.03 -6.93
C GLU A 694 16.08 -24.42 -7.49
N ARG A 695 14.98 -23.94 -6.88
CA ARG A 695 13.61 -24.30 -7.24
C ARG A 695 13.18 -23.71 -8.57
N PHE A 696 13.90 -22.73 -9.12
CA PHE A 696 13.72 -22.27 -10.51
C PHE A 696 14.18 -23.30 -11.54
N SER A 697 14.92 -24.34 -11.14
CA SER A 697 15.31 -25.45 -12.02
C SER A 697 14.18 -26.45 -12.29
N HIS A 698 13.06 -26.37 -11.53
CA HIS A 698 11.91 -27.27 -11.74
C HIS A 698 11.03 -26.76 -12.88
N PHE A 699 10.67 -27.65 -13.81
CA PHE A 699 9.80 -27.37 -14.96
C PHE A 699 8.51 -26.61 -14.57
N ASN A 700 7.82 -27.03 -13.51
CA ASN A 700 6.57 -26.41 -13.03
C ASN A 700 6.72 -24.94 -12.58
N ARG A 701 7.93 -24.46 -12.29
CA ARG A 701 8.19 -23.04 -12.00
C ARG A 701 8.57 -22.29 -13.29
N GLN A 702 9.33 -22.92 -14.19
CA GLN A 702 9.70 -22.33 -15.48
C GLN A 702 8.50 -22.12 -16.41
N SER A 703 7.53 -23.05 -16.41
CA SER A 703 6.28 -22.93 -17.17
C SER A 703 5.39 -21.76 -16.73
N GLN A 704 5.68 -21.13 -15.58
CA GLN A 704 4.94 -19.98 -15.02
C GLN A 704 5.75 -18.67 -15.03
N ILE A 705 7.00 -18.67 -15.53
CA ILE A 705 7.72 -17.46 -15.93
C ILE A 705 7.02 -16.90 -17.20
N SER A 706 7.06 -15.58 -17.48
CA SER A 706 6.49 -15.03 -18.73
C SER A 706 7.06 -15.71 -19.98
N SER A 707 6.22 -16.04 -20.96
CA SER A 707 6.60 -16.85 -22.14
C SER A 707 7.82 -16.34 -22.89
N TRP A 708 7.91 -15.02 -23.12
CA TRP A 708 9.03 -14.38 -23.81
C TRP A 708 10.40 -14.58 -23.15
N ILE A 709 10.44 -14.94 -21.86
CA ILE A 709 11.69 -15.23 -21.13
C ILE A 709 12.03 -16.72 -21.23
N ARG A 710 11.03 -17.63 -21.26
CA ARG A 710 11.22 -19.09 -21.14
C ARG A 710 12.29 -19.66 -22.10
N PRO A 711 12.33 -19.31 -23.41
CA PRO A 711 13.35 -19.81 -24.34
C PRO A 711 14.79 -19.38 -24.01
N HIS A 712 14.97 -18.36 -23.18
CA HIS A 712 16.27 -17.82 -22.82
C HIS A 712 16.79 -18.30 -21.46
N VAL A 713 15.96 -18.94 -20.63
CA VAL A 713 16.33 -19.43 -19.30
C VAL A 713 17.29 -20.62 -19.40
N LYS A 714 18.47 -20.48 -18.80
CA LYS A 714 19.47 -21.57 -18.71
C LYS A 714 19.72 -21.98 -17.27
N CYS A 715 19.63 -23.28 -16.98
CA CYS A 715 20.02 -23.82 -15.67
C CYS A 715 21.50 -24.14 -15.66
N HIS A 716 22.26 -23.47 -14.78
CA HIS A 716 23.68 -23.74 -14.57
C HIS A 716 23.86 -24.71 -13.41
N SER A 717 24.78 -25.67 -13.50
CA SER A 717 25.09 -26.58 -12.39
C SER A 717 26.15 -26.04 -11.43
N LYS A 718 27.02 -25.11 -11.89
CA LYS A 718 28.06 -24.48 -11.07
C LYS A 718 27.98 -22.95 -11.16
N PHE A 719 28.30 -22.28 -10.05
CA PHE A 719 28.36 -20.81 -10.00
C PHE A 719 29.41 -20.21 -10.97
N GLY A 720 30.49 -20.94 -11.26
CA GLY A 720 31.49 -20.55 -12.26
C GLY A 720 30.91 -20.36 -13.67
N ASP A 721 29.95 -21.21 -14.06
CA ASP A 721 29.32 -21.15 -15.40
C ASP A 721 28.41 -19.91 -15.53
N VAL A 722 27.74 -19.54 -14.42
CA VAL A 722 26.96 -18.30 -14.29
C VAL A 722 27.90 -17.10 -14.50
N VAL A 723 29.00 -17.03 -13.74
CA VAL A 723 29.99 -15.96 -13.84
C VAL A 723 30.58 -15.86 -15.25
N TYR A 724 30.99 -16.98 -15.84
CA TYR A 724 31.58 -17.02 -17.18
C TYR A 724 30.61 -16.53 -18.26
N THR A 725 29.38 -17.08 -18.30
CA THR A 725 28.42 -16.73 -19.36
C THR A 725 27.84 -15.32 -19.19
N LEU A 726 27.63 -14.84 -17.95
CA LEU A 726 27.20 -13.48 -17.66
C LEU A 726 28.28 -12.45 -18.03
N THR A 727 29.55 -12.74 -17.73
CA THR A 727 30.69 -11.89 -18.12
C THR A 727 30.82 -11.83 -19.64
N ARG A 728 30.66 -12.98 -20.32
CA ARG A 728 30.64 -13.04 -21.77
C ARG A 728 29.52 -12.19 -22.37
N PHE A 729 28.29 -12.30 -21.86
CA PHE A 729 27.14 -11.51 -22.33
C PHE A 729 27.40 -10.00 -22.28
N PHE A 730 27.84 -9.46 -21.13
CA PHE A 730 28.11 -8.02 -20.98
C PHE A 730 29.36 -7.53 -21.72
N ARG A 731 30.28 -8.42 -22.08
CA ARG A 731 31.41 -8.10 -22.97
C ARG A 731 30.95 -8.08 -24.43
N ASP A 732 30.34 -9.16 -24.89
CA ASP A 732 29.99 -9.38 -26.30
C ASP A 732 28.96 -8.31 -26.76
N ILE A 733 28.00 -7.90 -25.91
CA ILE A 733 27.07 -6.79 -26.23
C ILE A 733 27.77 -5.45 -26.46
N LYS A 734 28.86 -5.15 -25.73
CA LYS A 734 29.63 -3.90 -25.94
C LYS A 734 30.32 -3.87 -27.30
N THR A 735 30.53 -5.03 -27.93
CA THR A 735 31.10 -5.14 -29.28
C THR A 735 30.02 -4.99 -30.37
N TYR A 736 28.79 -5.43 -30.11
CA TYR A 736 27.67 -5.38 -31.06
C TYR A 736 26.96 -4.02 -31.17
N ARG A 737 27.41 -2.99 -30.45
CA ARG A 737 26.81 -1.64 -30.49
C ARG A 737 27.88 -0.56 -30.57
N PRO A 738 27.76 0.42 -31.48
CA PRO A 738 28.64 1.59 -31.47
C PRO A 738 28.44 2.41 -30.18
N PRO A 739 29.44 3.22 -29.77
CA PRO A 739 29.26 4.22 -28.72
C PRO A 739 28.09 5.16 -29.00
N LYS A 740 27.52 5.73 -27.93
CA LYS A 740 26.30 6.55 -27.91
C LYS A 740 26.10 7.45 -29.14
N LEU A 741 24.91 7.38 -29.73
CA LEU A 741 24.30 8.56 -30.35
C LEU A 741 23.96 9.55 -29.23
N GLU A 742 24.69 10.66 -29.15
CA GLU A 742 24.38 11.73 -28.22
C GLU A 742 23.21 12.57 -28.77
N PHE A 743 22.05 12.46 -28.12
CA PHE A 743 20.93 13.38 -28.38
C PHE A 743 21.29 14.76 -27.85
N VAL A 744 21.67 15.66 -28.76
CA VAL A 744 21.90 17.07 -28.46
C VAL A 744 20.59 17.71 -27.97
N GLN A 745 20.56 18.13 -26.70
CA GLN A 745 19.41 18.85 -26.12
C GLN A 745 19.47 20.33 -26.53
N ASN A 746 18.97 20.65 -27.72
CA ASN A 746 18.76 22.04 -28.16
C ASN A 746 17.48 22.65 -27.55
N ASP A 747 17.39 22.69 -26.23
CA ASP A 747 16.43 23.52 -25.50
C ASP A 747 16.99 24.95 -25.35
N ASN A 748 16.93 25.74 -26.42
CA ASN A 748 16.85 27.22 -26.42
C ASN A 748 16.95 27.79 -27.85
N GLN A 749 15.81 28.10 -28.48
CA GLN A 749 15.75 29.07 -29.58
C GLN A 749 14.33 29.67 -29.71
N GLU A 750 14.26 31.01 -29.75
CA GLU A 750 13.02 31.74 -30.05
C GLU A 750 12.70 31.66 -31.56
N PRO A 751 11.42 31.82 -31.97
CA PRO A 751 11.01 31.65 -33.36
C PRO A 751 11.55 32.78 -34.26
N ALA A 752 12.58 32.47 -35.05
CA ALA A 752 13.06 33.35 -36.12
C ALA A 752 11.98 33.56 -37.21
N ARG A 753 11.99 34.75 -37.82
CA ARG A 753 10.99 35.16 -38.81
C ARG A 753 11.20 34.49 -40.17
N VAL A 754 10.11 34.27 -40.89
CA VAL A 754 10.10 33.83 -42.29
C VAL A 754 10.75 34.88 -43.19
N SER A 755 11.67 34.44 -44.05
CA SER A 755 12.09 35.14 -45.27
C SER A 755 12.38 34.12 -46.38
N GLN A 756 12.28 34.53 -47.63
CA GLN A 756 12.11 33.64 -48.79
C GLN A 756 13.43 33.29 -49.49
N SER A 757 13.56 32.07 -50.02
CA SER A 757 14.31 31.80 -51.26
C SER A 757 13.95 30.43 -51.86
N SER A 758 14.07 30.33 -53.19
CA SER A 758 13.77 29.16 -54.03
C SER A 758 15.00 28.23 -54.18
N PRO A 759 14.84 26.96 -54.63
CA PRO A 759 15.89 25.96 -54.52
C PRO A 759 16.95 26.03 -55.62
N LEU A 760 18.18 25.61 -55.29
CA LEU A 760 19.21 25.18 -56.24
C LEU A 760 19.98 23.98 -55.68
N SER A 761 20.77 23.32 -56.53
CA SER A 761 21.07 21.89 -56.40
C SER A 761 22.54 21.52 -56.37
N LEU A 762 22.78 20.35 -55.76
CA LEU A 762 23.85 19.40 -56.03
C LEU A 762 25.32 19.73 -55.70
N ASP A 763 26.00 18.62 -55.40
CA ASP A 763 27.39 18.31 -55.68
C ASP A 763 28.56 18.83 -54.81
N LYS A 764 29.18 17.80 -54.19
CA LYS A 764 30.61 17.46 -54.26
C LYS A 764 31.59 18.00 -53.20
N ILE A 765 32.08 17.01 -52.43
CA ILE A 765 33.51 16.65 -52.26
C ILE A 765 34.36 17.60 -51.38
N ASN A 766 34.94 16.99 -50.34
CA ASN A 766 36.34 17.04 -49.90
C ASN A 766 37.26 18.20 -50.41
N LEU A 767 38.25 18.67 -49.65
CA LEU A 767 39.08 17.91 -48.71
C LEU A 767 39.87 18.85 -47.76
N GLU A 768 40.30 18.30 -46.61
CA GLU A 768 41.58 18.54 -45.94
C GLU A 768 41.93 19.87 -45.21
N LYS A 769 42.39 19.66 -43.96
CA LYS A 769 43.58 20.23 -43.28
C LYS A 769 43.67 21.73 -42.97
N LEU A 770 43.79 21.93 -41.64
CA LEU A 770 44.76 22.84 -40.99
C LEU A 770 44.47 24.36 -41.15
N GLN A 771 44.96 25.25 -40.28
CA GLN A 771 46.05 25.10 -39.30
C GLN A 771 45.81 25.92 -38.02
N THR A 772 46.26 25.38 -36.89
CA THR A 772 46.78 26.07 -35.68
C THR A 772 46.27 27.48 -35.30
N ALA A 773 45.47 27.50 -34.23
CA ALA A 773 45.58 28.39 -33.07
C ALA A 773 46.46 29.66 -33.15
N PHE A 774 45.84 30.81 -32.82
CA PHE A 774 46.45 31.79 -31.93
C PHE A 774 45.44 32.32 -30.90
N ASN A 775 45.94 32.45 -29.67
CA ASN A 775 45.33 33.04 -28.47
C ASN A 775 46.32 34.13 -28.00
N PRO A 776 46.02 35.03 -27.03
CA PRO A 776 44.73 35.39 -26.41
C PRO A 776 44.59 36.94 -26.36
N THR A 777 44.00 37.49 -25.28
CA THR A 777 44.01 38.91 -24.83
C THR A 777 43.21 39.95 -25.65
N SER A 778 42.60 40.99 -25.04
CA SER A 778 42.21 41.20 -23.63
C SER A 778 41.23 42.38 -23.46
N SER A 779 40.39 42.30 -22.42
CA SER A 779 40.06 43.37 -21.45
C SER A 779 39.41 44.72 -21.87
N LEU A 780 38.40 45.09 -21.07
CA LEU A 780 38.02 46.45 -20.60
C LEU A 780 37.17 47.39 -21.50
N ASP A 781 35.95 47.62 -20.98
CA ASP A 781 35.39 48.92 -20.58
C ASP A 781 34.57 49.84 -21.50
N SER A 782 33.48 50.31 -20.85
CA SER A 782 32.79 51.61 -21.01
C SER A 782 31.90 51.83 -22.25
N SER A 783 30.90 52.72 -22.23
CA SER A 783 29.99 53.17 -21.16
C SER A 783 28.82 53.98 -21.79
N SER A 784 28.00 54.67 -20.97
CA SER A 784 26.99 55.68 -21.35
C SER A 784 25.68 55.12 -21.97
N THR A 785 24.55 55.16 -21.24
CA THR A 785 23.43 56.15 -21.33
C THR A 785 22.63 56.13 -22.64
N ALA A 786 21.28 56.09 -22.68
CA ALA A 786 20.22 55.94 -21.64
C ALA A 786 18.86 55.63 -22.38
N GLU A 787 17.66 55.46 -21.80
CA GLU A 787 17.14 55.49 -20.42
C GLU A 787 15.80 54.68 -20.32
N LYS A 788 15.06 54.80 -19.20
CA LYS A 788 13.60 54.61 -19.00
C LYS A 788 12.81 53.65 -19.92
N VAL A 789 12.31 52.56 -19.32
CA VAL A 789 10.90 52.43 -18.88
C VAL A 789 10.79 51.32 -17.81
N LYS A 790 9.89 51.48 -16.84
CA LYS A 790 9.69 50.51 -15.73
C LYS A 790 8.79 49.34 -16.12
N ARG A 791 9.23 48.10 -15.85
CA ARG A 791 8.36 47.01 -15.34
C ARG A 791 9.14 46.21 -14.29
N GLY A 792 8.53 45.98 -13.12
CA GLY A 792 9.17 45.25 -12.02
C GLY A 792 8.92 43.75 -12.12
N GLY A 793 9.98 42.94 -12.03
CA GLY A 793 9.85 41.49 -11.88
C GLY A 793 9.57 41.10 -10.43
N ILE A 794 8.62 40.20 -10.21
CA ILE A 794 8.40 39.53 -8.92
C ILE A 794 8.95 38.10 -9.06
N SER A 795 9.97 37.75 -8.28
CA SER A 795 10.52 36.40 -8.26
C SER A 795 9.55 35.44 -7.56
N ILE A 796 8.94 34.52 -8.31
CA ILE A 796 8.05 33.50 -7.75
C ILE A 796 8.90 32.37 -7.17
N HIS A 797 8.92 32.26 -5.85
CA HIS A 797 9.48 31.09 -5.16
C HIS A 797 8.65 29.85 -5.47
N THR A 798 9.15 28.97 -6.34
CA THR A 798 8.59 27.65 -6.61
C THR A 798 8.72 26.75 -5.37
N ARG A 799 7.63 26.62 -4.61
CA ARG A 799 7.49 25.53 -3.63
C ARG A 799 6.96 24.29 -4.33
N GLU A 800 7.80 23.28 -4.44
CA GLU A 800 7.41 21.95 -4.92
C GLU A 800 6.37 21.32 -3.98
N ILE A 801 5.36 20.67 -4.57
CA ILE A 801 4.27 20.03 -3.83
C ILE A 801 4.36 18.52 -4.05
N LEU A 802 4.71 17.79 -2.98
CA LEU A 802 4.93 16.35 -3.03
C LEU A 802 3.62 15.56 -3.26
N PRO A 803 3.60 14.55 -4.16
CA PRO A 803 2.45 13.69 -4.37
C PRO A 803 2.26 12.71 -3.21
N ALA A 804 1.08 12.73 -2.58
CA ALA A 804 0.80 11.95 -1.38
C ALA A 804 -0.38 10.98 -1.58
N ASN A 805 -0.08 9.69 -1.76
CA ASN A 805 -1.03 8.58 -1.67
C ASN A 805 -0.68 7.71 -0.46
N ARG A 806 -1.49 7.77 0.62
CA ARG A 806 -1.84 6.67 1.56
C ARG A 806 -2.54 7.20 2.82
N SER A 807 -3.59 6.50 3.24
CA SER A 807 -4.37 6.79 4.44
C SER A 807 -4.02 5.83 5.59
N THR A 808 -3.26 6.29 6.59
CA THR A 808 -3.30 5.81 7.99
C THR A 808 -2.50 6.75 8.89
N LEU A 809 -2.75 6.74 10.20
CA LEU A 809 -2.30 7.76 11.16
C LEU A 809 -0.83 7.60 11.59
N ALA A 810 -0.10 8.72 11.63
CA ALA A 810 1.07 8.92 12.48
C ALA A 810 1.13 10.41 12.90
N SER A 811 1.12 10.68 14.21
CA SER A 811 1.00 12.06 14.74
C SER A 811 2.30 12.85 14.67
N GLY A 812 2.27 14.05 14.11
CA GLY A 812 3.45 14.86 13.85
C GLY A 812 4.02 15.62 15.06
N LYS A 813 5.36 15.67 15.16
CA LYS A 813 6.13 16.62 15.97
C LYS A 813 7.45 17.01 15.28
N LEU A 814 7.40 17.96 14.34
CA LEU A 814 8.59 18.65 13.84
C LEU A 814 8.19 19.94 13.09
N LEU A 815 8.26 21.09 13.78
CA LEU A 815 8.50 22.44 13.23
C LEU A 815 8.41 23.49 14.36
N ARG A 816 9.52 23.66 15.08
CA ARG A 816 9.89 24.89 15.80
C ARG A 816 11.38 25.10 15.57
N ASP A 817 11.81 26.35 15.64
CA ASP A 817 13.19 26.83 15.51
C ASP A 817 13.72 27.02 14.07
N LEU A 818 13.12 27.98 13.35
CA LEU A 818 13.89 28.88 12.49
C LEU A 818 13.75 30.32 13.01
N LYS A 819 14.75 30.78 13.75
CA LYS A 819 14.98 32.21 14.00
C LYS A 819 15.99 32.72 12.99
N MET A 820 15.56 33.60 12.08
CA MET A 820 16.45 34.57 11.43
C MET A 820 16.13 35.97 11.93
N LYS A 821 17.12 36.87 11.85
CA LYS A 821 17.08 38.19 12.49
C LYS A 821 16.61 39.25 11.50
N SER A 822 15.80 40.19 11.97
CA SER A 822 15.85 41.58 11.52
C SER A 822 15.80 42.48 12.76
N SER A 823 16.45 43.63 12.68
CA SER A 823 16.69 44.53 13.81
C SER A 823 15.80 45.78 13.75
N SER A 824 15.41 46.27 14.94
CA SER A 824 15.14 47.68 15.31
C SER A 824 14.82 48.71 14.21
N VAL A 825 13.78 49.52 14.45
CA VAL A 825 13.96 50.94 14.87
C VAL A 825 12.64 51.56 15.36
N LEU A 826 12.69 52.09 16.59
CA LEU A 826 11.98 53.20 17.24
C LEU A 826 10.48 53.56 17.00
N SER A 827 10.01 54.32 18.01
CA SER A 827 8.88 55.27 18.00
C SER A 827 7.44 54.74 17.90
N SER A 828 6.43 55.33 18.55
CA SER A 828 6.28 55.95 19.89
C SER A 828 4.87 56.58 19.95
N SER A 829 4.41 56.94 21.16
CA SER A 829 3.07 57.47 21.47
C SER A 829 1.92 56.46 21.29
N GLY A 830 0.92 56.38 22.17
CA GLY A 830 0.84 56.91 23.53
C GLY A 830 -0.51 57.56 23.84
N LYS A 831 -0.86 57.59 25.14
CA LYS A 831 -2.09 58.16 25.71
C LYS A 831 -3.37 57.44 25.26
N GLU A 832 -4.51 57.49 25.94
CA GLU A 832 -4.93 57.71 27.35
C GLU A 832 -6.39 57.22 27.37
N SER A 833 -7.06 56.78 28.44
CA SER A 833 -6.78 56.39 29.82
C SER A 833 -8.18 56.27 30.48
N LEU A 834 -8.24 55.87 31.75
CA LEU A 834 -9.42 55.96 32.63
C LEU A 834 -10.63 55.03 32.32
N ALA A 835 -11.47 54.65 33.29
CA ALA A 835 -11.28 54.09 34.66
C ALA A 835 -12.69 53.89 35.29
N ILE A 836 -12.75 53.39 36.55
CA ILE A 836 -13.89 53.51 37.49
C ILE A 836 -15.12 52.63 37.10
N ASP A 837 -15.78 51.86 37.98
CA ASP A 837 -15.60 51.56 39.41
C ASP A 837 -16.15 50.15 39.75
N GLY A 838 -16.19 49.77 41.03
CA GLY A 838 -17.20 48.84 41.56
C GLY A 838 -16.70 47.75 42.53
N ARG A 839 -17.12 47.82 43.81
CA ARG A 839 -16.74 46.86 44.86
C ARG A 839 -17.94 46.07 45.44
N SER A 840 -17.79 44.75 45.57
CA SER A 840 -18.17 43.93 46.75
C SER A 840 -17.62 42.50 46.52
N LYS A 841 -16.98 41.74 47.43
CA LYS A 841 -16.90 41.60 48.91
C LYS A 841 -18.07 40.89 49.62
N GLN A 842 -17.89 39.59 49.85
CA GLN A 842 -17.97 38.81 51.12
C GLN A 842 -18.04 37.30 50.75
N ASP A 843 -17.44 36.28 51.37
CA ASP A 843 -16.52 36.02 52.51
C ASP A 843 -17.14 34.93 53.44
N PHE A 844 -16.32 34.00 53.96
CA PHE A 844 -16.64 32.91 54.94
C PHE A 844 -17.53 31.72 54.47
N ASN A 845 -17.38 30.48 54.97
CA ASN A 845 -16.20 29.74 55.44
C ASN A 845 -16.43 28.19 55.46
N GLU A 846 -15.36 27.44 55.74
CA GLU A 846 -15.24 26.13 56.44
C GLU A 846 -16.50 25.24 56.65
N THR A 847 -16.45 23.93 56.45
CA THR A 847 -15.68 22.97 57.29
C THR A 847 -15.57 21.58 56.63
N ALA A 848 -14.75 20.69 57.19
CA ALA A 848 -14.62 19.29 56.75
C ALA A 848 -14.67 18.31 57.94
N VAL A 849 -15.30 17.14 57.76
CA VAL A 849 -15.26 15.96 58.65
C VAL A 849 -15.27 14.69 57.79
N ASP A 850 -14.71 13.59 58.31
CA ASP A 850 -14.45 12.31 57.65
C ASP A 850 -15.20 11.14 58.36
N LEU A 851 -14.97 9.89 57.92
CA LEU A 851 -15.22 8.59 58.58
C LEU A 851 -16.53 7.78 58.34
N ALA A 852 -16.29 6.58 57.78
CA ALA A 852 -16.72 5.25 58.27
C ALA A 852 -18.14 4.64 58.02
N THR A 853 -18.08 3.38 57.59
CA THR A 853 -19.08 2.28 57.48
C THR A 853 -19.31 1.50 58.81
N PRO A 854 -20.15 0.42 58.91
CA PRO A 854 -21.33 -0.05 58.12
C PRO A 854 -22.56 -0.54 58.96
N ILE A 855 -23.72 -0.84 58.31
CA ILE A 855 -24.74 -1.86 58.70
C ILE A 855 -25.76 -2.05 57.53
N LEU A 856 -26.45 -3.17 57.19
CA LEU A 856 -26.54 -4.60 57.57
C LEU A 856 -27.94 -5.08 58.10
N LEU A 857 -28.31 -6.36 57.86
CA LEU A 857 -29.63 -7.05 58.04
C LEU A 857 -30.64 -6.86 56.86
N LYS A 858 -31.54 -7.80 56.51
CA LYS A 858 -31.83 -9.16 57.02
C LYS A 858 -32.29 -10.12 55.89
N LYS A 859 -32.31 -11.44 56.17
CA LYS A 859 -32.76 -12.51 55.25
C LYS A 859 -34.23 -12.90 55.50
N GLN A 860 -34.85 -13.55 54.52
CA GLN A 860 -35.80 -14.63 54.76
C GLN A 860 -35.48 -15.85 53.87
N LYS A 861 -35.93 -17.04 54.29
CA LYS A 861 -35.74 -18.35 53.64
C LYS A 861 -37.10 -19.03 53.52
N LEU A 862 -37.22 -19.95 52.56
CA LEU A 862 -37.97 -21.19 52.74
C LEU A 862 -37.24 -22.34 52.02
N LEU A 863 -37.41 -23.56 52.53
CA LEU A 863 -36.93 -24.82 51.93
C LEU A 863 -38.15 -25.59 51.41
N ILE A 864 -37.94 -26.62 50.58
CA ILE A 864 -38.37 -28.01 50.86
C ILE A 864 -37.66 -28.99 49.89
N THR A 865 -37.74 -30.28 50.19
CA THR A 865 -36.88 -31.40 49.77
C THR A 865 -37.08 -31.92 48.33
N GLY A 866 -36.13 -32.75 47.86
CA GLY A 866 -36.37 -33.72 46.77
C GLY A 866 -37.24 -34.91 47.23
N PRO A 867 -37.38 -36.00 46.43
CA PRO A 867 -36.38 -37.08 46.54
C PRO A 867 -36.19 -38.05 45.32
N THR A 868 -35.21 -38.96 45.48
CA THR A 868 -35.14 -40.37 44.98
C THR A 868 -34.85 -40.73 43.51
N GLN A 869 -34.36 -41.97 43.36
CA GLN A 869 -33.92 -42.67 42.15
C GLN A 869 -34.93 -43.79 41.78
N SER A 870 -34.91 -44.27 40.53
CA SER A 870 -35.11 -45.70 40.24
C SER A 870 -34.60 -46.07 38.83
N THR A 871 -34.41 -47.37 38.60
CA THR A 871 -33.94 -48.02 37.36
C THR A 871 -35.08 -48.75 36.64
N HIS A 872 -34.97 -48.99 35.33
CA HIS A 872 -35.17 -50.31 34.68
C HIS A 872 -34.89 -50.27 33.16
N GLU A 873 -35.11 -51.39 32.48
CA GLU A 873 -34.47 -51.79 31.21
C GLU A 873 -35.48 -52.16 30.10
N GLU A 874 -34.94 -52.58 28.93
CA GLU A 874 -35.52 -53.47 27.91
C GLU A 874 -36.65 -52.99 26.96
N LYS A 875 -36.24 -52.74 25.72
CA LYS A 875 -36.71 -53.37 24.45
C LYS A 875 -38.22 -53.67 24.23
N SER A 876 -38.76 -53.10 23.14
CA SER A 876 -39.17 -53.82 21.89
C SER A 876 -40.49 -53.39 21.23
N ASN A 877 -40.42 -53.34 19.89
CA ASN A 877 -41.43 -53.36 18.81
C ASN A 877 -42.93 -53.44 19.13
N HIS A 878 -43.74 -52.73 18.32
CA HIS A 878 -44.73 -53.41 17.46
C HIS A 878 -45.12 -52.63 16.18
N PHE A 879 -45.53 -53.38 15.15
CA PHE A 879 -46.05 -52.94 13.84
C PHE A 879 -47.52 -52.43 13.95
N SER A 880 -48.15 -51.77 12.95
CA SER A 880 -48.61 -52.39 11.68
C SER A 880 -49.26 -51.39 10.68
N ASN A 881 -49.58 -51.92 9.48
CA ASN A 881 -50.47 -51.38 8.39
C ASN A 881 -49.86 -50.32 7.45
N MET A 882 -50.10 -50.28 6.12
CA MET A 882 -50.58 -51.22 5.06
C MET A 882 -50.39 -50.52 3.67
N VAL A 883 -50.62 -51.01 2.43
CA VAL A 883 -51.15 -52.27 1.83
C VAL A 883 -50.19 -52.72 0.67
N LYS A 884 -50.67 -53.37 -0.42
CA LYS A 884 -49.92 -53.77 -1.65
C LYS A 884 -50.83 -53.97 -2.88
N LYS A 885 -50.22 -53.95 -4.08
CA LYS A 885 -50.49 -54.68 -5.36
C LYS A 885 -50.43 -53.77 -6.59
N GLU A 886 -50.20 -54.20 -7.84
CA GLU A 886 -49.33 -55.23 -8.49
C GLU A 886 -49.89 -55.48 -9.91
N HIS A 887 -49.06 -55.54 -10.95
CA HIS A 887 -49.15 -56.51 -12.06
C HIS A 887 -47.90 -56.47 -12.98
N LEU A 888 -47.77 -57.45 -13.88
CA LEU A 888 -46.57 -57.79 -14.67
C LEU A 888 -46.80 -57.59 -16.18
N GLN A 889 -45.73 -57.47 -16.98
CA GLN A 889 -45.35 -58.50 -17.99
C GLN A 889 -44.06 -58.14 -18.78
N PHE A 890 -43.42 -59.18 -19.33
CA PHE A 890 -42.42 -59.13 -20.41
C PHE A 890 -43.04 -59.68 -21.71
N PRO A 891 -42.44 -59.41 -22.88
CA PRO A 891 -41.99 -60.55 -23.70
C PRO A 891 -40.56 -60.39 -24.24
N GLU A 892 -40.09 -61.45 -24.89
CA GLU A 892 -38.71 -61.65 -25.38
C GLU A 892 -38.51 -61.24 -26.85
N ASN A 893 -37.23 -61.26 -27.28
CA ASN A 893 -36.67 -61.64 -28.61
C ASN A 893 -35.64 -60.63 -29.16
N VAL A 894 -34.59 -61.00 -29.91
CA VAL A 894 -33.74 -62.22 -29.95
C VAL A 894 -32.53 -61.93 -30.88
N ARG A 895 -31.40 -62.62 -30.69
CA ARG A 895 -30.28 -62.82 -31.66
C ARG A 895 -29.30 -61.68 -32.08
N ASP A 896 -28.02 -62.04 -31.92
CA ASP A 896 -26.98 -62.16 -32.99
C ASP A 896 -25.91 -61.08 -33.28
N LEU A 897 -24.76 -61.66 -33.68
CA LEU A 897 -23.59 -61.13 -34.40
C LEU A 897 -22.63 -60.16 -33.69
N ASN A 898 -21.64 -60.79 -33.05
CA ASN A 898 -20.17 -60.71 -33.30
C ASN A 898 -19.60 -59.58 -34.18
N PRO A 899 -18.35 -59.12 -33.92
CA PRO A 899 -17.70 -58.04 -34.67
C PRO A 899 -17.02 -58.51 -35.96
N GLN A 900 -16.76 -57.54 -36.84
CA GLN A 900 -15.72 -57.55 -37.87
C GLN A 900 -14.99 -56.18 -37.77
N GLU A 901 -13.67 -56.15 -37.58
CA GLU A 901 -12.62 -56.12 -38.63
C GLU A 901 -12.60 -54.77 -39.39
N THR A 902 -11.45 -54.21 -39.79
CA THR A 902 -10.02 -54.59 -39.78
C THR A 902 -9.22 -53.25 -39.79
N GLU A 903 -7.92 -53.11 -39.48
CA GLU A 903 -6.85 -53.88 -38.82
C GLU A 903 -5.56 -52.99 -38.94
N VAL A 904 -4.37 -53.56 -38.73
CA VAL A 904 -3.08 -53.17 -39.33
C VAL A 904 -2.18 -52.20 -38.53
N LEU A 905 -1.39 -52.83 -37.66
CA LEU A 905 0.02 -52.55 -37.29
C LEU A 905 0.34 -51.25 -36.53
N VAL A 906 0.83 -51.24 -35.27
CA VAL A 906 1.83 -52.05 -34.51
C VAL A 906 3.27 -51.52 -34.62
N GLY A 907 3.93 -51.38 -33.46
CA GLY A 907 5.31 -50.93 -33.29
C GLY A 907 5.73 -50.90 -31.82
N GLU A 908 5.62 -52.03 -31.11
CA GLU A 908 5.88 -52.13 -29.66
C GLU A 908 7.35 -52.39 -29.28
N SER A 909 7.73 -51.88 -28.09
CA SER A 909 8.45 -52.63 -27.05
C SER A 909 8.38 -51.82 -25.74
N THR A 910 7.66 -52.23 -24.68
CA THR A 910 8.03 -53.26 -23.65
C THR A 910 9.32 -52.88 -22.89
N VAL A 911 9.43 -53.00 -21.55
CA VAL A 911 8.99 -54.07 -20.63
C VAL A 911 8.48 -53.52 -19.26
N LYS A 912 7.64 -54.29 -18.54
CA LYS A 912 7.31 -54.15 -17.09
C LYS A 912 7.84 -55.37 -16.30
N PRO A 913 8.08 -55.24 -14.98
CA PRO A 913 7.11 -55.72 -13.97
C PRO A 913 6.82 -54.63 -12.90
N ASP A 914 5.73 -54.59 -12.11
CA ASP A 914 4.72 -55.54 -11.59
C ASP A 914 5.03 -56.18 -10.21
N ILE A 915 3.97 -56.63 -9.51
CA ILE A 915 3.86 -57.30 -8.19
C ILE A 915 3.45 -56.43 -6.96
N ARG A 916 2.50 -57.01 -6.22
CA ARG A 916 1.58 -56.51 -5.18
C ARG A 916 2.09 -56.60 -3.73
N MET A 917 1.41 -55.83 -2.84
CA MET A 917 1.16 -56.08 -1.38
C MET A 917 2.37 -56.07 -0.42
N ILE A 918 2.29 -55.60 0.83
CA ILE A 918 1.49 -56.07 1.97
C ILE A 918 1.37 -54.95 3.03
N PHE A 919 0.24 -54.84 3.74
CA PHE A 919 0.15 -54.15 5.05
C PHE A 919 0.22 -55.18 6.19
N ARG A 920 0.89 -54.83 7.30
CA ARG A 920 0.91 -55.66 8.52
C ARG A 920 1.09 -54.80 9.78
N ASP A 921 0.17 -54.96 10.74
CA ASP A 921 0.27 -54.35 12.06
C ASP A 921 1.30 -55.05 12.95
N VAL A 922 1.98 -54.29 13.81
CA VAL A 922 2.76 -54.80 14.94
C VAL A 922 2.56 -53.89 16.16
N LYS A 923 2.04 -54.45 17.25
CA LYS A 923 2.09 -53.84 18.59
C LYS A 923 3.38 -54.25 19.31
N PRO A 924 3.93 -53.41 20.20
CA PRO A 924 4.81 -53.84 21.29
C PRO A 924 4.07 -53.90 22.64
N ASP A 925 4.32 -54.95 23.42
CA ASP A 925 3.80 -55.13 24.79
C ASP A 925 4.74 -54.62 25.89
N ILE A 926 4.27 -54.58 27.14
CA ILE A 926 4.94 -53.96 28.30
C ILE A 926 5.46 -55.01 29.30
N ALA A 927 6.77 -55.02 29.60
CA ALA A 927 7.29 -55.52 30.88
C ALA A 927 8.72 -55.03 31.23
N LYS A 928 8.83 -54.28 32.35
CA LYS A 928 9.81 -54.37 33.47
C LYS A 928 11.21 -54.98 33.18
N HIS A 929 12.35 -54.40 33.58
CA HIS A 929 12.65 -53.84 34.92
C HIS A 929 13.87 -52.88 34.91
N LYS A 930 13.92 -51.94 35.88
CA LYS A 930 15.05 -51.45 36.72
C LYS A 930 16.51 -51.49 36.18
N ASP A 931 17.38 -50.49 36.41
CA ASP A 931 17.49 -49.54 37.54
C ASP A 931 17.80 -48.07 37.10
N ALA A 932 18.15 -47.18 38.03
CA ALA A 932 17.99 -45.72 37.90
C ALA A 932 19.25 -44.86 38.05
N VAL A 933 19.26 -43.72 37.33
CA VAL A 933 19.97 -42.47 37.67
C VAL A 933 19.00 -41.29 37.39
N SER A 934 19.11 -40.21 38.15
CA SER A 934 18.22 -39.04 38.12
C SER A 934 18.67 -37.94 37.16
N GLU A 935 17.75 -37.34 36.40
CA GLU A 935 17.94 -36.01 35.81
C GLU A 935 16.64 -35.19 35.81
N THR A 936 16.74 -33.86 35.89
CA THR A 936 15.62 -32.98 36.27
C THR A 936 15.06 -32.11 35.14
N VAL A 937 13.74 -31.97 35.09
CA VAL A 937 13.03 -31.17 34.08
C VAL A 937 13.16 -29.67 34.38
N SER A 938 13.69 -28.91 33.42
CA SER A 938 13.60 -27.44 33.40
C SER A 938 12.61 -26.95 32.33
N LYS A 939 11.96 -25.80 32.58
CA LYS A 939 10.90 -25.25 31.72
C LYS A 939 11.44 -24.10 30.87
N ASN A 940 11.25 -24.16 29.56
CA ASN A 940 11.52 -23.02 28.67
C ASN A 940 10.41 -21.96 28.81
N SER A 941 10.80 -20.72 29.11
CA SER A 941 9.91 -19.55 29.15
C SER A 941 10.22 -18.58 28.00
N ILE A 942 9.20 -18.28 27.17
CA ILE A 942 9.25 -17.14 26.25
C ILE A 942 8.62 -15.96 26.98
N GLU A 943 9.45 -15.20 27.68
CA GLU A 943 9.02 -13.97 28.36
C GLU A 943 9.53 -12.69 27.70
N THR A 944 8.66 -11.68 27.63
CA THR A 944 8.99 -10.38 27.06
C THR A 944 10.08 -9.68 27.87
N LYS A 945 11.01 -8.97 27.21
CA LYS A 945 12.22 -8.38 27.82
C LYS A 945 11.97 -7.42 29.00
N GLY A 946 10.72 -6.98 29.23
CA GLY A 946 10.32 -6.17 30.38
C GLY A 946 10.06 -6.99 31.65
N SER A 947 9.44 -8.17 31.57
CA SER A 947 9.17 -9.01 32.75
C SER A 947 10.48 -9.60 33.31
N ALA A 948 11.34 -10.14 32.44
CA ALA A 948 12.69 -10.60 32.79
C ALA A 948 13.63 -9.49 33.33
N PHE A 949 13.27 -8.21 33.21
CA PHE A 949 13.97 -7.13 33.93
C PHE A 949 13.40 -6.96 35.34
N LEU A 950 12.07 -6.96 35.50
CA LEU A 950 11.43 -6.83 36.80
C LEU A 950 11.71 -8.04 37.70
N VAL A 951 11.91 -9.24 37.15
CA VAL A 951 12.39 -10.42 37.90
C VAL A 951 13.82 -10.20 38.43
N GLU A 952 14.81 -9.83 37.60
CA GLU A 952 16.19 -9.55 38.06
C GLU A 952 16.23 -8.43 39.12
N VAL A 953 15.36 -7.41 38.98
CA VAL A 953 15.20 -6.35 40.01
C VAL A 953 14.54 -6.87 41.28
N ARG A 954 13.58 -7.80 41.19
CA ARG A 954 12.88 -8.40 42.34
C ARG A 954 13.78 -9.37 43.12
N GLU A 955 14.73 -10.01 42.45
CA GLU A 955 15.73 -10.91 43.07
C GLU A 955 16.85 -10.14 43.78
N LYS A 956 17.23 -8.96 43.28
CA LYS A 956 18.36 -8.16 43.84
C LYS A 956 17.94 -7.06 44.83
N LEU A 957 16.67 -6.67 44.88
CA LEU A 957 16.15 -5.68 45.84
C LEU A 957 15.36 -6.37 46.97
N THR A 958 15.51 -5.87 48.20
CA THR A 958 14.63 -6.26 49.31
C THR A 958 13.17 -5.84 49.06
N ASP A 959 12.24 -6.41 49.83
CA ASP A 959 10.81 -6.14 49.67
C ASP A 959 10.40 -4.66 49.87
N SER A 960 11.22 -3.89 50.62
CA SER A 960 11.04 -2.45 50.80
C SER A 960 11.59 -1.67 49.60
N GLU A 961 12.84 -1.94 49.22
CA GLU A 961 13.51 -1.32 48.06
C GLU A 961 12.74 -1.57 46.75
N TYR A 962 12.18 -2.77 46.57
CA TYR A 962 11.36 -3.08 45.39
C TYR A 962 10.05 -2.28 45.36
N LYS A 963 9.43 -2.02 46.52
CA LYS A 963 8.25 -1.15 46.61
C LYS A 963 8.61 0.31 46.31
N GLU A 964 9.77 0.80 46.77
CA GLU A 964 10.28 2.13 46.39
C GLU A 964 10.54 2.21 44.88
N PHE A 965 11.25 1.23 44.31
CA PHE A 965 11.52 1.16 42.87
C PHE A 965 10.23 1.19 42.03
N VAL A 966 9.24 0.37 42.37
CA VAL A 966 7.93 0.35 41.69
C VAL A 966 7.17 1.67 41.90
N GLY A 967 7.31 2.32 43.06
CA GLY A 967 6.78 3.66 43.32
C GLY A 967 7.38 4.72 42.41
N SER A 968 8.71 4.80 42.34
CA SER A 968 9.45 5.73 41.48
C SER A 968 9.18 5.46 39.99
N MET A 969 9.10 4.20 39.57
CA MET A 969 8.73 3.82 38.20
C MET A 969 7.28 4.18 37.83
N LYS A 970 6.34 4.11 38.79
CA LYS A 970 4.98 4.64 38.60
C LYS A 970 4.98 6.16 38.47
N ALA A 971 5.69 6.87 39.37
CA ALA A 971 5.78 8.33 39.37
C ALA A 971 6.37 8.90 38.06
N LEU A 972 7.34 8.22 37.46
CA LEU A 972 7.89 8.55 36.13
C LEU A 972 6.85 8.43 35.00
N LYS A 973 5.85 7.55 35.14
CA LYS A 973 4.79 7.34 34.13
C LYS A 973 3.55 8.21 34.36
N SER A 974 3.19 8.48 35.61
CA SER A 974 2.08 9.37 35.98
C SER A 974 2.45 10.85 36.00
N ASN A 975 3.73 11.19 35.94
CA ASN A 975 4.24 12.57 35.97
C ASN A 975 3.92 13.32 37.29
N THR A 976 3.64 12.58 38.37
CA THR A 976 3.16 13.08 39.68
C THR A 976 4.28 13.50 40.64
N MET A 977 5.55 13.37 40.24
CA MET A 977 6.71 13.91 40.94
C MET A 977 7.64 14.63 39.97
N LYS A 978 8.52 15.51 40.50
CA LYS A 978 9.66 16.02 39.73
C LYS A 978 10.51 14.83 39.26
N ILE A 979 10.65 14.66 37.95
CA ILE A 979 11.34 13.53 37.29
C ILE A 979 12.74 13.28 37.89
N SER A 980 13.45 14.35 38.26
CA SER A 980 14.76 14.27 38.93
C SER A 980 14.74 13.46 40.23
N HIS A 981 13.72 13.57 41.09
CA HIS A 981 13.65 12.83 42.35
C HIS A 981 13.41 11.34 42.13
N ALA A 982 12.50 10.97 41.23
CA ALA A 982 12.23 9.56 40.93
C ALA A 982 13.45 8.87 40.31
N LEU A 983 14.17 9.57 39.41
CA LEU A 983 15.47 9.12 38.90
C LEU A 983 16.52 9.03 40.03
N GLN A 984 16.62 10.01 40.91
CA GLN A 984 17.60 10.01 42.01
C GLN A 984 17.27 8.98 43.13
N SER A 985 16.04 8.48 43.21
CA SER A 985 15.67 7.29 43.98
C SER A 985 16.20 6.02 43.29
N ILE A 986 15.83 5.81 42.02
CA ILE A 986 16.24 4.64 41.23
C ILE A 986 17.77 4.51 41.12
N ALA A 987 18.50 5.64 40.98
CA ALA A 987 19.96 5.65 40.97
C ALA A 987 20.55 5.14 42.28
N ARG A 988 19.98 5.51 43.44
CA ARG A 988 20.44 5.06 44.77
C ARG A 988 20.14 3.58 45.02
N LEU A 989 19.00 3.07 44.55
CA LEU A 989 18.66 1.65 44.71
C LEU A 989 19.60 0.71 43.92
N PHE A 990 20.23 1.21 42.85
CA PHE A 990 21.10 0.43 41.96
C PHE A 990 22.57 0.88 41.92
N CYS A 991 23.03 1.79 42.80
CA CYS A 991 24.43 2.24 42.81
C CYS A 991 25.41 1.26 43.50
N LEU A 992 24.91 0.15 44.06
CA LEU A 992 25.75 -0.92 44.61
C LEU A 992 26.41 -1.74 43.47
N PRO A 993 27.65 -2.25 43.64
CA PRO A 993 28.41 -2.86 42.55
C PRO A 993 27.73 -4.04 41.85
N ASP A 994 26.99 -4.85 42.60
CA ASP A 994 26.20 -6.02 42.15
C ASP A 994 24.92 -5.64 41.38
N ARG A 995 24.46 -4.39 41.55
CA ARG A 995 23.23 -3.83 40.96
C ARG A 995 23.50 -2.88 39.77
N LEU A 996 24.75 -2.53 39.47
CA LEU A 996 25.09 -1.65 38.34
C LEU A 996 24.59 -2.16 36.98
N SER A 997 24.46 -3.49 36.78
CA SER A 997 23.82 -4.08 35.59
C SER A 997 22.37 -3.62 35.43
N LEU A 998 21.61 -3.58 36.54
CA LEU A 998 20.24 -3.10 36.58
C LEU A 998 20.17 -1.60 36.29
N LEU A 999 21.11 -0.80 36.79
CA LEU A 999 21.16 0.64 36.52
C LEU A 999 21.36 0.92 35.02
N HIS A 1000 22.28 0.21 34.35
CA HIS A 1000 22.46 0.32 32.90
C HIS A 1000 21.22 -0.15 32.11
N ARG A 1001 20.59 -1.28 32.49
CA ARG A 1001 19.34 -1.76 31.87
C ARG A 1001 18.20 -0.75 32.06
N CYS A 1002 18.04 -0.20 33.26
CA CYS A 1002 17.03 0.79 33.60
C CYS A 1002 17.24 2.10 32.82
N THR A 1003 18.48 2.59 32.76
CA THR A 1003 18.87 3.77 31.96
C THR A 1003 18.44 3.61 30.50
N LYS A 1004 18.67 2.44 29.91
CA LYS A 1004 18.28 2.13 28.53
C LYS A 1004 16.76 2.10 28.34
N LEU A 1005 16.03 1.45 29.25
CA LEU A 1005 14.56 1.42 29.21
C LEU A 1005 13.95 2.83 29.35
N VAL A 1006 14.45 3.65 30.27
CA VAL A 1006 14.01 5.05 30.45
C VAL A 1006 14.36 5.91 29.24
N LEU A 1007 15.51 5.68 28.60
CA LEU A 1007 15.92 6.35 27.36
C LEU A 1007 14.99 6.02 26.19
N ASP A 1008 14.67 4.74 25.98
CA ASP A 1008 13.85 4.31 24.85
C ASP A 1008 12.36 4.70 25.05
N ASP A 1009 11.82 4.65 26.28
CA ASP A 1009 10.45 5.10 26.61
C ASP A 1009 10.30 6.64 26.45
N ASN A 1010 11.29 7.42 26.92
CA ASN A 1010 11.29 8.88 26.75
C ASN A 1010 11.65 9.33 25.32
N ARG A 1011 12.16 8.46 24.46
CA ARG A 1011 12.47 8.77 23.05
C ARG A 1011 11.22 9.19 22.28
N ALA A 1012 10.06 8.66 22.66
CA ALA A 1012 8.75 9.04 22.14
C ALA A 1012 8.22 10.41 22.66
N ARG A 1013 8.81 10.98 23.73
CA ARG A 1013 8.23 12.10 24.50
C ARG A 1013 9.21 13.29 24.68
N ASN A 1014 9.43 14.04 23.58
CA ASN A 1014 10.16 15.33 23.49
C ASN A 1014 11.69 15.29 23.79
N HIS A 1015 12.52 15.28 22.74
CA HIS A 1015 13.99 15.23 22.81
C HIS A 1015 14.70 16.30 23.66
N ARG A 1016 14.12 17.50 23.88
CA ARG A 1016 14.82 18.58 24.64
C ARG A 1016 14.89 18.34 26.15
N LEU A 1017 13.97 17.57 26.74
CA LEU A 1017 14.07 17.20 28.17
C LEU A 1017 14.97 15.99 28.39
N THR A 1018 15.07 15.10 27.40
CA THR A 1018 15.76 13.81 27.53
C THR A 1018 17.25 13.98 27.84
N VAL A 1019 17.95 14.88 27.12
CA VAL A 1019 19.40 15.08 27.31
C VAL A 1019 19.72 15.54 28.73
N VAL A 1020 19.02 16.56 29.25
CA VAL A 1020 19.30 17.12 30.58
C VAL A 1020 19.09 16.08 31.68
N HIS A 1021 17.95 15.37 31.65
CA HIS A 1021 17.65 14.36 32.67
C HIS A 1021 18.58 13.14 32.59
N VAL A 1022 18.99 12.71 31.39
CA VAL A 1022 19.91 11.58 31.21
C VAL A 1022 21.34 11.96 31.62
N THR A 1023 21.82 13.16 31.29
CA THR A 1023 23.12 13.63 31.77
C THR A 1023 23.13 13.76 33.30
N THR A 1024 22.07 14.30 33.91
CA THR A 1024 21.95 14.34 35.38
C THR A 1024 21.88 12.94 36.00
N PHE A 1025 21.14 12.00 35.42
CA PHE A 1025 21.02 10.63 35.92
C PHE A 1025 22.36 9.87 35.83
N LEU A 1026 23.09 10.00 34.72
CA LEU A 1026 24.42 9.40 34.55
C LEU A 1026 25.48 10.04 35.48
N VAL A 1027 25.44 11.36 35.69
CA VAL A 1027 26.35 12.06 36.62
C VAL A 1027 26.06 11.69 38.08
N LEU A 1028 24.80 11.41 38.45
CA LEU A 1028 24.42 10.91 39.77
C LEU A 1028 24.68 9.40 39.96
N ALA A 1029 25.12 8.69 38.91
CA ALA A 1029 25.28 7.24 38.87
C ALA A 1029 26.73 6.75 38.79
N SER A 1030 27.74 7.64 38.90
CA SER A 1030 29.16 7.25 38.84
C SER A 1030 30.01 8.04 39.85
N PRO A 1031 30.83 7.36 40.68
CA PRO A 1031 31.72 8.02 41.65
C PRO A 1031 33.03 8.55 41.04
N SER A 1032 33.29 8.33 39.74
CA SER A 1032 34.48 8.84 39.04
C SER A 1032 34.19 9.20 37.58
N ALA A 1033 35.09 9.97 36.95
CA ALA A 1033 34.90 10.48 35.58
C ALA A 1033 35.16 9.42 34.48
N ASP A 1034 36.04 8.45 34.72
CA ASP A 1034 36.45 7.47 33.68
C ASP A 1034 35.35 6.47 33.29
N SER A 1035 34.48 6.09 34.24
CA SER A 1035 33.31 5.25 33.93
C SER A 1035 32.34 5.99 32.99
N LEU A 1036 32.16 7.29 33.20
CA LEU A 1036 31.31 8.15 32.36
C LEU A 1036 31.85 8.23 30.92
N CYS A 1037 33.17 8.36 30.74
CA CYS A 1037 33.81 8.35 29.43
C CYS A 1037 33.63 7.01 28.71
N LYS A 1038 33.86 5.88 29.38
CA LYS A 1038 33.65 4.53 28.80
C LYS A 1038 32.19 4.27 28.42
N ALA A 1039 31.23 4.74 29.22
CA ALA A 1039 29.80 4.61 28.94
C ALA A 1039 29.34 5.42 27.72
N LEU A 1040 29.95 6.58 27.46
CA LEU A 1040 29.60 7.45 26.33
C LEU A 1040 30.26 7.05 25.01
N GLY A 1041 31.46 6.43 25.06
CA GLY A 1041 32.24 6.07 23.86
C GLY A 1041 31.59 5.05 22.92
N HIS A 1042 30.65 4.23 23.39
CA HIS A 1042 30.03 3.16 22.60
C HIS A 1042 28.91 3.60 21.63
N HIS A 1043 28.61 4.90 21.52
CA HIS A 1043 27.52 5.42 20.67
C HIS A 1043 27.97 6.58 19.76
N GLY A 1044 28.69 6.22 18.69
CA GLY A 1044 29.19 7.13 17.63
C GLY A 1044 28.12 7.79 16.77
N PHE A 1045 27.23 8.59 17.38
CA PHE A 1045 26.22 9.41 16.70
C PHE A 1045 25.96 10.77 17.37
N TYR A 1046 26.77 11.16 18.37
CA TYR A 1046 26.52 12.36 19.20
C TYR A 1046 27.72 13.31 19.41
N GLU A 1047 28.93 12.96 18.95
CA GLU A 1047 30.17 13.71 19.26
C GLU A 1047 30.07 15.20 18.91
N ALA A 1048 29.52 15.52 17.73
CA ALA A 1048 29.41 16.89 17.23
C ALA A 1048 28.48 17.82 18.03
N LYS A 1049 27.64 17.31 18.96
CA LYS A 1049 26.65 18.13 19.70
C LYS A 1049 26.74 18.05 21.22
N LEU A 1050 27.47 17.09 21.79
CA LEU A 1050 27.71 17.03 23.25
C LEU A 1050 29.09 17.59 23.68
N ALA A 1051 30.03 17.79 22.75
CA ALA A 1051 31.38 18.28 23.06
C ALA A 1051 31.41 19.64 23.79
N ALA A 1052 30.52 20.59 23.44
CA ALA A 1052 30.52 21.92 24.04
C ALA A 1052 30.01 21.93 25.51
N PRO A 1053 28.85 21.33 25.86
CA PRO A 1053 28.44 21.17 27.25
C PRO A 1053 29.46 20.42 28.12
N VAL A 1054 30.06 19.34 27.61
CA VAL A 1054 31.06 18.55 28.37
C VAL A 1054 32.32 19.36 28.64
N LYS A 1055 32.86 20.10 27.66
CA LYS A 1055 34.00 21.00 27.88
C LYS A 1055 33.67 22.15 28.84
N LEU A 1056 32.42 22.63 28.87
CA LEU A 1056 31.98 23.65 29.83
C LEU A 1056 31.91 23.08 31.27
N PHE A 1057 31.47 21.84 31.43
CA PHE A 1057 31.46 21.14 32.71
C PHE A 1057 32.88 20.83 33.20
N GLN A 1058 33.75 20.31 32.34
CA GLN A 1058 35.18 20.08 32.65
C GLN A 1058 35.88 21.36 33.12
N ARG A 1059 35.65 22.51 32.45
CA ARG A 1059 36.15 23.81 32.92
C ARG A 1059 35.59 24.20 34.29
N ARG A 1060 34.31 23.96 34.57
CA ARG A 1060 33.72 24.26 35.89
C ARG A 1060 34.26 23.37 37.00
N VAL A 1061 34.51 22.09 36.75
CA VAL A 1061 35.16 21.19 37.71
C VAL A 1061 36.60 21.64 37.98
N GLN A 1062 37.40 21.91 36.94
CA GLN A 1062 38.78 22.40 37.10
C GLN A 1062 38.87 23.77 37.81
N VAL A 1063 37.86 24.63 37.67
CA VAL A 1063 37.75 25.88 38.45
C VAL A 1063 37.42 25.58 39.90
N ALA A 1064 36.41 24.74 40.18
CA ALA A 1064 36.04 24.37 41.55
C ALA A 1064 37.16 23.61 42.30
N GLU A 1065 38.02 22.86 41.59
CA GLU A 1065 39.21 22.21 42.15
C GLU A 1065 40.35 23.21 42.42
N LYS A 1066 40.52 24.22 41.55
CA LYS A 1066 41.44 25.36 41.79
C LYS A 1066 40.99 26.27 42.93
N GLU A 1067 39.68 26.41 43.13
CA GLU A 1067 39.11 27.16 44.26
C GLU A 1067 39.22 26.34 45.56
N ARG A 1068 38.94 25.03 45.53
CA ARG A 1068 39.18 24.13 46.68
C ARG A 1068 40.64 24.05 47.13
N THR A 1069 41.59 24.33 46.25
CA THR A 1069 43.03 24.40 46.58
C THR A 1069 43.51 25.80 46.99
N ARG A 1070 42.61 26.81 47.05
CA ARG A 1070 42.95 28.20 47.42
C ARG A 1070 41.98 28.78 48.45
N GLY A 1071 42.20 28.38 49.70
CA GLY A 1071 41.63 29.03 50.89
C GLY A 1071 40.27 28.50 51.32
N ARG A 1072 40.21 27.93 52.52
CA ARG A 1072 38.98 27.90 53.32
C ARG A 1072 38.97 29.15 54.18
N ASP A 1073 38.03 30.05 53.95
CA ASP A 1073 37.46 30.82 55.05
C ASP A 1073 36.05 31.33 54.73
N SER A 1074 35.28 31.61 55.78
CA SER A 1074 33.91 32.15 55.80
C SER A 1074 32.79 31.29 55.18
N SER A 1075 31.72 31.18 55.95
CA SER A 1075 30.51 30.42 55.72
C SER A 1075 29.48 31.11 54.81
N ARG A 1076 28.84 30.33 53.93
CA ARG A 1076 27.38 30.35 53.66
C ARG A 1076 26.97 29.13 52.83
N GLY A 1077 25.73 28.66 53.02
CA GLY A 1077 25.25 27.37 52.52
C GLY A 1077 24.59 27.39 51.14
N PHE A 1078 24.18 26.20 50.69
CA PHE A 1078 23.40 25.90 49.49
C PHE A 1078 22.48 24.71 49.74
#